data_AF-A0A936JP54-F1
#
_entry.id   AF-A0A936JP54-F1
#
_cell.length_a   1.000
_cell.length_b   1.000
_cell.length_c   1.000
_cell.angle_alpha   90.00
_cell.angle_beta   90.00
_cell.angle_gamma   90.00
#
_symmetry.space_group_name_H-M   'P 1'
#
loop_
_entity.id
_entity.type
_entity.pdbx_description
1 polymer ?
#
loop_
_entity_poly.entity_id
_entity_poly.type
_entity_poly.pdbx_seq_one_letter_code
_entity_poly.pdbx_strand_id
1 'polypeptide(L)'
;MRARADFLEGLLELHMQPDARARRVVFRQSITSLAIEASTDGPPPLDGLRPEALLESIRAALKDGLFDDLSWLAPPAAAVALYEITGALPLGPERRDLGRRVVSQLYDGDAATFVALATRMALGNARALDGAPVRARIALALQLGSNVDVPVDPLAFALVSRRELARDWVGTAATGSLPERRLAARLLERACREAARRASQGDDDALRLFRGIGSSSAPINRNSPLSDVVCDAYRRLLTDRETLVWRHASVARGLLSGVIPSLREEIRGMLGTNLSPTEWRRAATSLVASIAFDPQEGLAACKDLLASNLVRKDPGIPMAMIWGLPRAIDAEPEAAETLLDAIAEAHPIIIADGLIELNAELGTAFGARARTTCIQALSQSLTLPQDDDGLTALGQCMLRDLEGHEPSELAAAVRSAVAAFVEIGCREAAALALTAIEHASSTLDALEVLGATTAGDTTRASMSRRTAARLLRELDMNLYESGLLRSLVLLERRTGGNDSGAALGLDQVDDRVTRWLLRVEAASRREGGAAHLTFHQRNLRTLLHVVDGEATDGTDEENRGRGKLRLLETCDVLTRRLAAEAASPLRRAVAATVARAFDALVRANAVDAADALLYASMRTGDRGTLEVIAEASVHPDVRELFACFGKFTAALRPEQLGNDPTIRVDAAHSALTKFISELPAGTSQRIEGLRSALSRLARSLDAVRSARALAPLADATGKEGSPLAALEDALSTLSRLTSGALRRFSYTDDDEAPASVAFSGESLATIVGMARDGSAAPNLEVSIDKLVTTASSGLPGAIAQATAIVLRRLLTLPSQPAIVIARPYIDALTAEAPLPAWLPPHRMVGGFYVHRRLGGGSLGSVFVVSRAEERHDPNAEKFALKVPDYDATAARSVSESEFLKLFRQEAGALLSLPDHINLPRFVTFDAGARPKPILVMELIDGIRCEHLIDNRHLNVETTLVLLDGILAGLEAMHSEKIGHLDLKPSNVVLRAGTEPVLVDFGLAGRQIRPGCATAAYGAPEVWGAAPDGAVATPMTADIYSFGCLAYEILSGNMLFDASSDAAMITVHVSHDGLPQKIRRITSGRLASLGMFLFQCLRHNPNDRTSATGLRAVLRRIAPELQRCTWPIIEEE
;
A
#
# COMPACT_ATOMS: atom_id res chain seq x y z
N MET A 1 -49.81 1.08 -22.18
CA MET A 1 -49.68 1.72 -23.51
C MET A 1 -50.73 2.81 -23.78
N ARG A 2 -52.06 2.60 -23.60
CA ARG A 2 -53.07 3.67 -23.81
C ARG A 2 -52.87 4.91 -22.92
N ALA A 3 -52.68 4.73 -21.61
CA ALA A 3 -52.48 5.84 -20.67
C ALA A 3 -51.24 6.72 -20.99
N ARG A 4 -50.18 6.14 -21.58
CA ARG A 4 -48.95 6.86 -21.95
C ARG A 4 -49.15 7.79 -23.15
N ALA A 5 -50.06 7.44 -24.07
CA ALA A 5 -50.37 8.29 -25.23
C ALA A 5 -51.19 9.52 -24.82
N ASP A 6 -52.18 9.33 -23.94
CA ASP A 6 -53.17 10.36 -23.61
C ASP A 6 -52.58 11.57 -22.86
N PHE A 7 -51.62 11.36 -21.94
CA PHE A 7 -51.01 12.48 -21.20
C PHE A 7 -49.97 13.25 -22.03
N LEU A 8 -49.26 12.55 -22.93
CA LEU A 8 -48.27 13.16 -23.81
C LEU A 8 -48.95 14.08 -24.82
N GLU A 9 -50.06 13.63 -25.43
CA GLU A 9 -50.88 14.46 -26.32
C GLU A 9 -51.46 15.66 -25.57
N GLY A 10 -52.03 15.46 -24.38
CA GLY A 10 -52.56 16.56 -23.57
C GLY A 10 -51.53 17.63 -23.18
N LEU A 11 -50.30 17.21 -22.84
CA LEU A 11 -49.21 18.15 -22.50
C LEU A 11 -48.67 18.88 -23.74
N LEU A 12 -48.56 18.21 -24.89
CA LEU A 12 -48.09 18.80 -26.13
C LEU A 12 -49.10 19.76 -26.77
N GLU A 13 -50.39 19.49 -26.63
CA GLU A 13 -51.49 20.30 -27.19
C GLU A 13 -52.05 21.35 -26.22
N LEU A 14 -51.39 21.57 -25.08
CA LEU A 14 -51.86 22.51 -24.06
C LEU A 14 -52.05 23.94 -24.61
N HIS A 15 -51.17 24.39 -25.51
CA HIS A 15 -51.27 25.70 -26.17
C HIS A 15 -52.48 25.81 -27.13
N MET A 16 -53.06 24.69 -27.58
CA MET A 16 -54.20 24.63 -28.51
C MET A 16 -55.56 24.71 -27.80
N GLN A 17 -55.58 24.67 -26.47
CA GLN A 17 -56.81 24.70 -25.69
C GLN A 17 -57.44 26.11 -25.69
N PRO A 18 -58.77 26.21 -25.80
CA PRO A 18 -59.48 27.45 -26.15
C PRO A 18 -59.41 28.54 -25.08
N ASP A 19 -59.30 28.16 -23.81
CA ASP A 19 -59.26 29.08 -22.67
C ASP A 19 -58.38 28.58 -21.52
N ALA A 20 -58.10 29.46 -20.55
CA ALA A 20 -57.23 29.16 -19.41
C ALA A 20 -57.80 28.09 -18.46
N ARG A 21 -59.13 27.91 -18.43
CA ARG A 21 -59.78 26.88 -17.59
C ARG A 21 -59.61 25.50 -18.22
N ALA A 22 -59.79 25.39 -19.53
CA ALA A 22 -59.52 24.18 -20.30
C ALA A 22 -58.03 23.78 -20.19
N ARG A 23 -57.12 24.75 -20.33
CA ARG A 23 -55.67 24.52 -20.09
C ARG A 23 -55.39 23.99 -18.69
N ARG A 24 -55.99 24.57 -17.64
CA ARG A 24 -55.78 24.10 -16.27
C ARG A 24 -56.22 22.65 -16.06
N VAL A 25 -57.35 22.23 -16.64
CA VAL A 25 -57.85 20.84 -16.51
C VAL A 25 -56.91 19.87 -17.20
N VAL A 26 -56.56 20.14 -18.46
CA VAL A 26 -55.65 19.29 -19.25
C VAL A 26 -54.26 19.24 -18.62
N PHE A 27 -53.75 20.37 -18.13
CA PHE A 27 -52.49 20.43 -17.40
C PHE A 27 -52.52 19.53 -16.16
N ARG A 28 -53.56 19.65 -15.31
CA ARG A 28 -53.67 18.81 -14.10
C ARG A 28 -53.67 17.32 -14.42
N GLN A 29 -54.45 16.90 -15.42
CA GLN A 29 -54.52 15.50 -15.86
C GLN A 29 -53.16 15.02 -16.41
N SER A 30 -52.53 15.83 -17.24
CA SER A 30 -51.26 15.47 -17.90
C SER A 30 -50.11 15.39 -16.91
N ILE A 31 -49.99 16.36 -15.98
CA ILE A 31 -48.95 16.38 -14.95
C ILE A 31 -49.15 15.25 -13.93
N THR A 32 -50.40 14.94 -13.54
CA THR A 32 -50.67 13.80 -12.65
C THR A 32 -50.20 12.49 -13.28
N SER A 33 -50.56 12.28 -14.54
CA SER A 33 -50.19 11.07 -15.28
C SER A 33 -48.68 10.99 -15.52
N LEU A 34 -48.03 12.12 -15.82
CA LEU A 34 -46.58 12.21 -15.92
C LEU A 34 -45.90 11.85 -14.60
N ALA A 35 -46.40 12.34 -13.47
CA ALA A 35 -45.82 12.03 -12.17
C ALA A 35 -45.95 10.54 -11.80
N ILE A 36 -47.05 9.90 -12.18
CA ILE A 36 -47.25 8.45 -12.02
C ILE A 36 -46.33 7.66 -12.94
N GLU A 37 -46.18 8.04 -14.21
CA GLU A 37 -45.28 7.34 -15.14
C GLU A 37 -43.82 7.53 -14.71
N ALA A 38 -43.44 8.74 -14.27
CA ALA A 38 -42.09 9.06 -13.81
C ALA A 38 -41.69 8.34 -12.52
N SER A 39 -42.66 7.93 -11.69
CA SER A 39 -42.42 7.14 -10.48
C SER A 39 -42.23 5.64 -10.77
N THR A 40 -42.48 5.18 -12.01
CA THR A 40 -42.15 3.81 -12.44
C THR A 40 -40.69 3.71 -12.92
N ASP A 41 -40.07 2.54 -12.69
CA ASP A 41 -38.74 2.25 -13.22
C ASP A 41 -38.78 2.22 -14.75
N GLY A 42 -38.11 3.17 -15.40
CA GLY A 42 -38.11 3.29 -16.86
C GLY A 42 -37.32 4.49 -17.38
N PRO A 43 -37.10 4.57 -18.70
CA PRO A 43 -36.47 5.72 -19.33
C PRO A 43 -37.29 7.00 -19.07
N PRO A 44 -36.67 8.20 -19.14
CA PRO A 44 -37.37 9.46 -18.97
C PRO A 44 -38.67 9.48 -19.80
N PRO A 45 -39.84 9.72 -19.17
CA PRO A 45 -41.13 9.60 -19.85
C PRO A 45 -41.29 10.56 -21.04
N LEU A 46 -40.50 11.64 -21.05
CA LEU A 46 -40.50 12.67 -22.08
C LEU A 46 -39.34 12.56 -23.10
N ASP A 47 -38.52 11.51 -23.03
CA ASP A 47 -37.43 11.30 -24.00
C ASP A 47 -37.99 11.00 -25.40
N GLY A 48 -37.41 11.64 -26.42
CA GLY A 48 -37.78 11.46 -27.83
C GLY A 48 -38.96 12.30 -28.33
N LEU A 49 -39.47 13.26 -27.53
CA LEU A 49 -40.53 14.18 -27.93
C LEU A 49 -40.04 15.35 -28.80
N ARG A 50 -40.98 16.02 -29.49
CA ARG A 50 -40.75 17.28 -30.25
C ARG A 50 -40.53 18.45 -29.27
N PRO A 51 -39.30 18.95 -29.07
CA PRO A 51 -39.01 19.94 -28.03
C PRO A 51 -39.70 21.29 -28.23
N GLU A 52 -39.98 21.66 -29.48
CA GLU A 52 -40.60 22.93 -29.85
C GLU A 52 -42.09 22.99 -29.44
N ALA A 53 -42.84 21.90 -29.67
CA ALA A 53 -44.25 21.81 -29.30
C ALA A 53 -44.45 21.83 -27.77
N LEU A 54 -43.56 21.15 -27.04
CA LEU A 54 -43.54 21.21 -25.58
C LEU A 54 -43.24 22.64 -25.10
N LEU A 55 -42.27 23.34 -25.71
CA LEU A 55 -41.92 24.71 -25.34
C LEU A 55 -43.10 25.68 -25.48
N GLU A 56 -43.90 25.58 -26.55
CA GLU A 56 -45.08 26.43 -26.75
C GLU A 56 -46.14 26.19 -25.66
N SER A 57 -46.40 24.92 -25.33
CA SER A 57 -47.30 24.53 -24.26
C SER A 57 -46.83 24.99 -22.87
N ILE A 58 -45.53 24.90 -22.59
CA ILE A 58 -44.95 25.39 -21.32
C ILE A 58 -44.99 26.92 -21.22
N ARG A 59 -44.79 27.66 -22.32
CA ARG A 59 -44.97 29.12 -22.34
C ARG A 59 -46.41 29.52 -22.02
N ALA A 60 -47.39 28.82 -22.59
CA ALA A 60 -48.79 29.04 -22.27
C ALA A 60 -49.09 28.75 -20.79
N ALA A 61 -48.54 27.65 -20.24
CA ALA A 61 -48.70 27.29 -18.84
C ALA A 61 -48.06 28.30 -17.87
N LEU A 62 -46.85 28.79 -18.17
CA LEU A 62 -46.17 29.83 -17.39
C LEU A 62 -46.93 31.17 -17.42
N LYS A 63 -47.45 31.56 -18.59
CA LYS A 63 -48.27 32.77 -18.74
C LYS A 63 -49.54 32.72 -17.89
N ASP A 64 -50.16 31.56 -17.79
CA ASP A 64 -51.37 31.32 -17.01
C ASP A 64 -51.11 31.01 -15.52
N GLY A 65 -49.84 31.03 -15.08
CA GLY A 65 -49.44 30.77 -13.69
C GLY A 65 -49.66 29.31 -13.24
N LEU A 66 -49.73 28.35 -14.17
CA LEU A 66 -50.05 26.95 -13.83
C LEU A 66 -48.95 26.24 -13.02
N PHE A 67 -47.72 26.75 -13.07
CA PHE A 67 -46.58 26.25 -12.28
C PHE A 67 -46.42 26.95 -10.92
N ASP A 68 -47.20 27.99 -10.64
CA ASP A 68 -47.09 28.75 -9.39
C ASP A 68 -47.80 28.07 -8.22
N ASP A 69 -48.77 27.18 -8.50
CA ASP A 69 -49.45 26.36 -7.52
C ASP A 69 -49.58 24.89 -7.98
N LEU A 70 -48.76 24.03 -7.37
CA LEU A 70 -48.81 22.57 -7.52
C LEU A 70 -49.26 21.85 -6.23
N SER A 71 -49.86 22.56 -5.28
CA SER A 71 -50.28 22.00 -3.98
C SER A 71 -51.36 20.91 -4.08
N TRP A 72 -52.00 20.78 -5.24
CA TRP A 72 -52.98 19.73 -5.56
C TRP A 72 -52.33 18.39 -5.93
N LEU A 73 -51.00 18.33 -6.04
CA LEU A 73 -50.20 17.10 -6.12
C LEU A 73 -49.41 16.91 -4.83
N ALA A 74 -49.11 15.65 -4.51
CA ALA A 74 -48.13 15.36 -3.47
C ALA A 74 -46.78 16.04 -3.81
N PRO A 75 -46.10 16.68 -2.84
CA PRO A 75 -44.85 17.40 -3.11
C PRO A 75 -43.79 16.59 -3.87
N PRO A 76 -43.57 15.28 -3.58
CA PRO A 76 -42.62 14.46 -4.35
C PRO A 76 -43.02 14.30 -5.82
N ALA A 77 -44.32 14.08 -6.08
CA ALA A 77 -44.86 13.93 -7.42
C ALA A 77 -44.74 15.23 -8.24
N ALA A 78 -45.01 16.38 -7.61
CA ALA A 78 -44.86 17.69 -8.22
C ALA A 78 -43.39 17.99 -8.60
N ALA A 79 -42.44 17.70 -7.69
CA ALA A 79 -41.01 17.91 -7.92
C ALA A 79 -40.47 17.05 -9.07
N VAL A 80 -40.85 15.77 -9.12
CA VAL A 80 -40.46 14.85 -10.20
C VAL A 80 -41.02 15.30 -11.55
N ALA A 81 -42.32 15.64 -11.63
CA ALA A 81 -42.92 16.11 -12.88
C ALA A 81 -42.24 17.39 -13.40
N LEU A 82 -41.92 18.31 -12.49
CA LEU A 82 -41.18 19.54 -12.82
C LEU A 82 -39.78 19.24 -13.37
N TYR A 83 -39.07 18.29 -12.78
CA TYR A 83 -37.75 17.85 -13.26
C TYR A 83 -37.80 17.27 -14.67
N GLU A 84 -38.73 16.35 -14.93
CA GLU A 84 -38.89 15.71 -16.24
C GLU A 84 -39.20 16.75 -17.33
N ILE A 85 -40.13 17.68 -17.06
CA ILE A 85 -40.45 18.77 -17.98
C ILE A 85 -39.22 19.64 -18.24
N THR A 86 -38.49 20.00 -17.19
CA THR A 86 -37.28 20.84 -17.31
C THR A 86 -36.20 20.16 -18.16
N GLY A 87 -36.04 18.84 -18.01
CA GLY A 87 -35.07 18.03 -18.77
C GLY A 87 -35.40 17.98 -20.26
N ALA A 88 -36.69 17.89 -20.61
CA ALA A 88 -37.17 17.82 -21.99
C ALA A 88 -37.15 19.17 -22.74
N LEU A 89 -36.97 20.30 -22.05
CA LEU A 89 -36.95 21.62 -22.66
C LEU A 89 -35.60 21.98 -23.33
N PRO A 90 -35.63 22.70 -24.46
CA PRO A 90 -34.42 23.27 -25.04
C PRO A 90 -33.79 24.33 -24.11
N LEU A 91 -32.52 24.66 -24.34
CA LEU A 91 -31.84 25.71 -23.58
C LEU A 91 -32.53 27.07 -23.82
N GLY A 92 -33.03 27.70 -22.75
CA GLY A 92 -33.83 28.92 -22.84
C GLY A 92 -34.16 29.54 -21.47
N PRO A 93 -34.86 30.68 -21.44
CA PRO A 93 -35.32 31.29 -20.18
C PRO A 93 -36.32 30.40 -19.42
N GLU A 94 -37.19 29.67 -20.11
CA GLU A 94 -38.20 28.79 -19.50
C GLU A 94 -37.53 27.61 -18.77
N ARG A 95 -36.56 26.94 -19.41
CA ARG A 95 -35.76 25.90 -18.78
C ARG A 95 -34.97 26.42 -17.57
N ARG A 96 -34.46 27.64 -17.63
CA ARG A 96 -33.77 28.28 -16.50
C ARG A 96 -34.73 28.57 -15.36
N ASP A 97 -35.96 29.02 -15.65
CA ASP A 97 -36.95 29.30 -14.62
C ASP A 97 -37.39 28.02 -13.90
N LEU A 98 -37.84 27.01 -14.65
CA LEU A 98 -38.24 25.73 -14.06
C LEU A 98 -37.04 25.03 -13.39
N GLY A 99 -35.85 25.14 -13.96
CA GLY A 99 -34.62 24.62 -13.35
C GLY A 99 -34.30 25.24 -11.99
N ARG A 100 -34.53 26.56 -11.80
CA ARG A 100 -34.40 27.19 -10.47
C ARG A 100 -35.42 26.65 -9.48
N ARG A 101 -36.65 26.40 -9.92
CA ARG A 101 -37.70 25.79 -9.10
C ARG A 101 -37.33 24.36 -8.69
N VAL A 102 -36.80 23.54 -9.60
CA VAL A 102 -36.27 22.19 -9.31
C VAL A 102 -35.14 22.24 -8.27
N VAL A 103 -34.17 23.14 -8.45
CA VAL A 103 -33.07 23.30 -7.50
C VAL A 103 -33.60 23.74 -6.13
N SER A 104 -34.56 24.66 -6.07
CA SER A 104 -35.21 25.04 -4.80
C SER A 104 -35.86 23.84 -4.13
N GLN A 105 -36.61 23.00 -4.85
CA GLN A 105 -37.20 21.78 -4.30
C GLN A 105 -36.15 20.76 -3.82
N LEU A 106 -35.02 20.63 -4.52
CA LEU A 106 -33.91 19.77 -4.12
C LEU A 106 -33.30 20.17 -2.77
N TYR A 107 -33.18 21.48 -2.51
CA TYR A 107 -32.55 21.98 -1.28
C TYR A 107 -33.52 22.30 -0.15
N ASP A 108 -34.74 22.72 -0.45
CA ASP A 108 -35.72 23.16 0.55
C ASP A 108 -36.78 22.10 0.86
N GLY A 109 -36.98 21.09 -0.01
CA GLY A 109 -37.99 20.05 0.16
C GLY A 109 -37.76 19.16 1.38
N ASP A 110 -38.83 18.46 1.77
CA ASP A 110 -38.82 17.40 2.78
C ASP A 110 -38.07 16.14 2.29
N ALA A 111 -37.89 15.17 3.19
CA ALA A 111 -37.16 13.94 2.88
C ALA A 111 -37.74 13.17 1.67
N ALA A 112 -39.06 13.04 1.58
CA ALA A 112 -39.72 12.31 0.49
C ALA A 112 -39.53 13.03 -0.85
N THR A 113 -39.66 14.36 -0.87
CA THR A 113 -39.47 15.20 -2.05
C THR A 113 -38.03 15.14 -2.53
N PHE A 114 -37.07 15.26 -1.61
CA PHE A 114 -35.65 15.13 -1.91
C PHE A 114 -35.32 13.76 -2.51
N VAL A 115 -35.74 12.67 -1.86
CA VAL A 115 -35.41 11.30 -2.31
C VAL A 115 -36.01 11.01 -3.68
N ALA A 116 -37.27 11.41 -3.93
CA ALA A 116 -37.90 11.23 -5.23
C ALA A 116 -37.13 11.96 -6.34
N LEU A 117 -36.78 13.23 -6.11
CA LEU A 117 -36.04 14.04 -7.08
C LEU A 117 -34.61 13.50 -7.28
N ALA A 118 -33.90 13.17 -6.20
CA ALA A 118 -32.55 12.62 -6.24
C ALA A 118 -32.50 11.28 -6.99
N THR A 119 -33.53 10.43 -6.83
CA THR A 119 -33.63 9.16 -7.55
C THR A 119 -33.70 9.40 -9.06
N ARG A 120 -34.54 10.32 -9.50
CA ARG A 120 -34.65 10.69 -10.92
C ARG A 120 -33.37 11.31 -11.46
N MET A 121 -32.70 12.17 -10.67
CA MET A 121 -31.41 12.74 -11.03
C MET A 121 -30.31 11.68 -11.16
N ALA A 122 -30.30 10.68 -10.27
CA ALA A 122 -29.34 9.58 -10.31
C ALA A 122 -29.51 8.74 -11.58
N LEU A 123 -30.75 8.47 -11.99
CA LEU A 123 -31.07 7.78 -13.25
C LEU A 123 -30.71 8.62 -14.49
N GLY A 124 -30.86 9.95 -14.42
CA GLY A 124 -30.61 10.90 -15.51
C GLY A 124 -29.22 11.55 -15.52
N ASN A 125 -29.11 12.79 -15.06
CA ASN A 125 -27.85 13.55 -15.02
C ASN A 125 -27.29 13.68 -13.59
N ALA A 126 -26.23 12.92 -13.32
CA ALA A 126 -25.60 12.75 -12.02
C ALA A 126 -24.87 13.99 -11.46
N ARG A 127 -24.55 15.01 -12.27
CA ARG A 127 -23.74 16.16 -11.82
C ARG A 127 -24.37 16.96 -10.68
N ALA A 128 -25.69 16.92 -10.54
CA ALA A 128 -26.41 17.64 -9.49
C ALA A 128 -26.38 16.93 -8.13
N LEU A 129 -25.88 15.70 -8.06
CA LEU A 129 -25.81 14.91 -6.83
C LEU A 129 -24.46 15.01 -6.12
N ASP A 130 -23.59 15.92 -6.55
CA ASP A 130 -22.31 16.15 -5.91
C ASP A 130 -22.39 17.26 -4.83
N GLY A 131 -21.47 17.22 -3.87
CA GLY A 131 -21.34 18.21 -2.81
C GLY A 131 -21.86 17.78 -1.43
N ALA A 132 -21.26 18.35 -0.38
CA ALA A 132 -21.53 18.03 1.01
C ALA A 132 -23.02 18.14 1.43
N PRO A 133 -23.80 19.16 1.02
CA PRO A 133 -25.20 19.28 1.44
C PRO A 133 -26.10 18.19 0.87
N VAL A 134 -25.83 17.71 -0.36
CA VAL A 134 -26.59 16.63 -0.99
C VAL A 134 -26.20 15.29 -0.36
N ARG A 135 -24.89 15.08 -0.12
CA ARG A 135 -24.39 13.93 0.66
C ARG A 135 -25.00 13.84 2.05
N ALA A 136 -25.14 14.96 2.75
CA ALA A 136 -25.79 15.02 4.06
C ALA A 136 -27.27 14.63 4.00
N ARG A 137 -28.02 15.09 3.00
CA ARG A 137 -29.43 14.70 2.79
C ARG A 137 -29.60 13.22 2.50
N ILE A 138 -28.74 12.66 1.63
CA ILE A 138 -28.73 11.22 1.33
C ILE A 138 -28.38 10.43 2.59
N ALA A 139 -27.36 10.87 3.34
CA ALA A 139 -26.99 10.24 4.60
C ALA A 139 -28.16 10.22 5.58
N LEU A 140 -28.86 11.34 5.79
CA LEU A 140 -30.06 11.42 6.63
C LEU A 140 -31.17 10.49 6.15
N ALA A 141 -31.50 10.52 4.86
CA ALA A 141 -32.53 9.67 4.29
C ALA A 141 -32.26 8.17 4.50
N LEU A 142 -31.00 7.74 4.40
CA LEU A 142 -30.62 6.34 4.64
C LEU A 142 -30.69 5.91 6.11
N GLN A 143 -30.63 6.88 7.04
CA GLN A 143 -30.75 6.65 8.48
C GLN A 143 -32.20 6.55 8.95
N LEU A 144 -33.17 6.95 8.12
CA LEU A 144 -34.58 6.88 8.49
C LEU A 144 -34.99 5.42 8.73
N GLY A 145 -35.73 5.22 9.83
CA GLY A 145 -36.31 3.91 10.17
C GLY A 145 -37.36 3.48 9.15
N SER A 146 -37.66 2.19 9.10
CA SER A 146 -38.65 1.62 8.18
C SER A 146 -40.09 2.11 8.41
N ASN A 147 -40.36 2.67 9.59
CA ASN A 147 -41.65 3.29 9.92
C ASN A 147 -41.90 4.62 9.18
N VAL A 148 -40.89 5.18 8.50
CA VAL A 148 -41.00 6.44 7.76
C VAL A 148 -41.20 6.13 6.28
N ASP A 149 -42.29 6.65 5.70
CA ASP A 149 -42.67 6.40 4.29
C ASP A 149 -41.83 7.23 3.31
N VAL A 150 -40.54 6.89 3.19
CA VAL A 150 -39.58 7.51 2.27
C VAL A 150 -38.88 6.42 1.44
N PRO A 151 -39.05 6.38 0.10
CA PRO A 151 -38.56 5.30 -0.74
C PRO A 151 -37.06 5.45 -1.06
N VAL A 152 -36.19 5.24 -0.06
CA VAL A 152 -34.73 5.42 -0.18
C VAL A 152 -34.02 4.26 -0.91
N ASP A 153 -34.60 3.07 -0.91
CA ASP A 153 -34.01 1.86 -1.50
C ASP A 153 -33.77 2.01 -3.03
N PRO A 154 -34.73 2.51 -3.84
CA PRO A 154 -34.50 2.86 -5.24
C PRO A 154 -33.40 3.89 -5.47
N LEU A 155 -33.29 4.91 -4.61
CA LEU A 155 -32.21 5.90 -4.69
C LEU A 155 -30.84 5.24 -4.50
N ALA A 156 -30.72 4.42 -3.46
CA ALA A 156 -29.48 3.71 -3.17
C ALA A 156 -29.07 2.81 -4.35
N PHE A 157 -30.02 2.07 -4.92
CA PHE A 157 -29.78 1.24 -6.10
C PHE A 157 -29.37 2.07 -7.33
N ALA A 158 -30.01 3.20 -7.59
CA ALA A 158 -29.67 4.09 -8.70
C ALA A 158 -28.24 4.67 -8.57
N LEU A 159 -27.81 5.04 -7.36
CA LEU A 159 -26.47 5.55 -7.08
C LEU A 159 -25.37 4.51 -7.35
N VAL A 160 -25.60 3.24 -7.00
CA VAL A 160 -24.61 2.17 -7.21
C VAL A 160 -24.64 1.57 -8.62
N SER A 161 -25.74 1.75 -9.36
CA SER A 161 -25.91 1.20 -10.71
C SER A 161 -25.16 1.96 -11.80
N ARG A 162 -24.61 3.15 -11.50
CA ARG A 162 -23.86 3.97 -12.46
C ARG A 162 -22.40 4.05 -12.08
N ARG A 163 -21.50 3.88 -13.06
CA ARG A 163 -20.06 3.78 -12.82
C ARG A 163 -19.43 5.01 -12.15
N GLU A 164 -19.80 6.19 -12.60
CA GLU A 164 -19.27 7.45 -12.04
C GLU A 164 -19.72 7.61 -10.59
N LEU A 165 -21.02 7.45 -10.33
CA LEU A 165 -21.59 7.55 -8.99
C LEU A 165 -21.07 6.45 -8.06
N ALA A 166 -21.03 5.20 -8.49
CA ALA A 166 -20.52 4.08 -7.69
C ALA A 166 -19.05 4.27 -7.29
N ARG A 167 -18.23 4.88 -8.16
CA ARG A 167 -16.85 5.23 -7.81
C ARG A 167 -16.80 6.20 -6.64
N ASP A 168 -17.62 7.24 -6.65
CA ASP A 168 -17.53 8.32 -5.67
C ASP A 168 -18.31 8.04 -4.37
N TRP A 169 -19.45 7.36 -4.47
CA TRP A 169 -20.35 7.07 -3.34
C TRP A 169 -20.02 5.79 -2.59
N VAL A 170 -19.33 4.85 -3.25
CA VAL A 170 -19.02 3.54 -2.67
C VAL A 170 -17.52 3.25 -2.75
N GLY A 171 -16.91 3.40 -3.93
CA GLY A 171 -15.49 3.10 -4.15
C GLY A 171 -14.54 3.93 -3.26
N THR A 172 -14.54 5.25 -3.45
CA THR A 172 -13.71 6.20 -2.69
C THR A 172 -14.14 6.24 -1.22
N ALA A 173 -15.45 6.26 -0.98
CA ALA A 173 -16.02 6.32 0.36
C ALA A 173 -15.64 5.12 1.23
N ALA A 174 -15.43 3.92 0.65
CA ALA A 174 -15.02 2.72 1.39
C ALA A 174 -13.61 2.79 2.00
N THR A 175 -12.78 3.76 1.59
CA THR A 175 -11.46 4.05 2.19
C THR A 175 -11.42 5.41 2.89
N GLY A 176 -12.57 6.09 2.96
CA GLY A 176 -12.73 7.42 3.50
C GLY A 176 -12.78 7.48 5.02
N SER A 177 -13.33 8.56 5.55
CA SER A 177 -13.64 8.75 6.97
C SER A 177 -14.66 7.72 7.49
N LEU A 178 -14.82 7.59 8.81
CA LEU A 178 -15.84 6.71 9.38
C LEU A 178 -17.26 7.04 8.86
N PRO A 179 -17.71 8.32 8.83
CA PRO A 179 -18.97 8.69 8.21
C PRO A 179 -19.12 8.24 6.75
N GLU A 180 -18.08 8.40 5.92
CA GLU A 180 -18.10 7.99 4.51
C GLU A 180 -18.19 6.47 4.35
N ARG A 181 -17.38 5.71 5.09
CA ARG A 181 -17.40 4.24 5.04
C ARG A 181 -18.76 3.71 5.50
N ARG A 182 -19.33 4.29 6.55
CA ARG A 182 -20.66 3.94 7.04
C ARG A 182 -21.75 4.28 6.02
N LEU A 183 -21.68 5.46 5.39
CA LEU A 183 -22.60 5.87 4.33
C LEU A 183 -22.54 4.88 3.16
N ALA A 184 -21.35 4.51 2.70
CA ALA A 184 -21.16 3.52 1.65
C ALA A 184 -21.73 2.14 2.03
N ALA A 185 -21.52 1.69 3.27
CA ALA A 185 -22.06 0.42 3.75
C ALA A 185 -23.59 0.42 3.81
N ARG A 186 -24.21 1.52 4.25
CA ARG A 186 -25.67 1.68 4.24
C ARG A 186 -26.25 1.78 2.83
N LEU A 187 -25.59 2.50 1.94
CA LEU A 187 -25.96 2.54 0.52
C LEU A 187 -25.97 1.14 -0.08
N LEU A 188 -24.92 0.35 0.18
CA LEU A 188 -24.86 -1.03 -0.30
C LEU A 188 -25.94 -1.91 0.32
N GLU A 189 -26.20 -1.80 1.62
CA GLU A 189 -27.30 -2.53 2.26
C GLU A 189 -28.65 -2.25 1.58
N ARG A 190 -28.99 -0.98 1.41
CA ARG A 190 -30.25 -0.52 0.83
C ARG A 190 -30.36 -0.91 -0.65
N ALA A 191 -29.27 -0.78 -1.40
CA ALA A 191 -29.21 -1.23 -2.79
C ALA A 191 -29.34 -2.76 -2.94
N CYS A 192 -28.74 -3.53 -2.03
CA CYS A 192 -28.86 -4.99 -2.02
C CYS A 192 -30.30 -5.43 -1.70
N ARG A 193 -30.98 -4.74 -0.77
CA ARG A 193 -32.39 -4.95 -0.48
C ARG A 193 -33.25 -4.74 -1.72
N GLU A 194 -33.06 -3.61 -2.41
CA GLU A 194 -33.78 -3.30 -3.65
C GLU A 194 -33.50 -4.33 -4.76
N ALA A 195 -32.24 -4.73 -4.92
CA ALA A 195 -31.87 -5.72 -5.92
C ALA A 195 -32.47 -7.11 -5.63
N ALA A 196 -32.47 -7.55 -4.36
CA ALA A 196 -33.09 -8.81 -3.95
C ALA A 196 -34.62 -8.77 -4.13
N ARG A 197 -35.25 -7.64 -3.82
CA ARG A 197 -36.69 -7.41 -4.06
C ARG A 197 -37.05 -7.44 -5.55
N ARG A 198 -36.24 -6.84 -6.43
CA ARG A 198 -36.43 -6.88 -7.89
C ARG A 198 -36.26 -8.30 -8.44
N ALA A 199 -35.24 -9.02 -7.96
CA ALA A 199 -35.00 -10.40 -8.36
C ALA A 199 -36.16 -11.33 -7.96
N SER A 200 -36.73 -11.18 -6.76
CA SER A 200 -37.90 -11.97 -6.36
C SER A 200 -39.16 -11.66 -7.18
N GLN A 201 -39.20 -10.50 -7.85
CA GLN A 201 -40.24 -10.09 -8.79
C GLN A 201 -39.92 -10.47 -10.25
N GLY A 202 -38.79 -11.12 -10.52
CA GLY A 202 -38.40 -11.63 -11.84
C GLY A 202 -37.38 -10.78 -12.61
N ASP A 203 -36.83 -9.71 -12.02
CA ASP A 203 -35.76 -8.90 -12.61
C ASP A 203 -34.37 -9.35 -12.10
N ASP A 204 -33.83 -10.39 -12.75
CA ASP A 204 -32.50 -10.94 -12.44
C ASP A 204 -31.34 -10.01 -12.84
N ASP A 205 -31.59 -8.99 -13.68
CA ASP A 205 -30.56 -8.07 -14.14
C ASP A 205 -30.10 -7.15 -13.01
N ALA A 206 -30.97 -6.87 -12.03
CA ALA A 206 -30.63 -6.14 -10.81
C ALA A 206 -29.50 -6.81 -10.00
N LEU A 207 -29.34 -8.14 -10.09
CA LEU A 207 -28.30 -8.88 -9.36
C LEU A 207 -26.92 -8.81 -10.02
N ARG A 208 -26.82 -8.39 -11.30
CA ARG A 208 -25.55 -8.41 -12.04
C ARG A 208 -24.42 -7.63 -11.35
N LEU A 209 -24.76 -6.55 -10.64
CA LEU A 209 -23.81 -5.72 -9.91
C LEU A 209 -23.13 -6.46 -8.75
N PHE A 210 -23.82 -7.44 -8.15
CA PHE A 210 -23.46 -8.06 -6.88
C PHE A 210 -22.97 -9.52 -6.99
N ARG A 211 -23.01 -10.13 -8.19
CA ARG A 211 -22.61 -11.54 -8.40
C ARG A 211 -21.15 -11.84 -8.00
N GLY A 212 -20.27 -10.83 -7.97
CA GLY A 212 -18.84 -10.97 -7.60
C GLY A 212 -18.51 -10.85 -6.10
N ILE A 213 -19.54 -10.69 -5.24
CA ILE A 213 -19.35 -10.50 -3.80
C ILE A 213 -18.84 -11.78 -3.10
N GLY A 214 -19.30 -12.97 -3.51
CA GLY A 214 -19.04 -14.24 -2.80
C GLY A 214 -17.85 -15.08 -3.30
N SER A 215 -17.13 -14.65 -4.33
CA SER A 215 -15.99 -15.40 -4.87
C SER A 215 -14.67 -14.87 -4.29
N SER A 216 -14.11 -15.50 -3.26
CA SER A 216 -12.77 -15.14 -2.77
C SER A 216 -11.63 -15.53 -3.73
N SER A 217 -11.93 -16.28 -4.80
CA SER A 217 -10.95 -16.89 -5.71
C SER A 217 -11.22 -16.74 -7.21
N ALA A 218 -12.29 -16.06 -7.65
CA ALA A 218 -12.54 -15.90 -9.09
C ALA A 218 -11.65 -14.81 -9.68
N PRO A 219 -10.97 -15.04 -10.83
CA PRO A 219 -10.25 -13.99 -11.52
C PRO A 219 -11.23 -12.88 -11.92
N ILE A 220 -10.86 -11.65 -11.59
CA ILE A 220 -11.55 -10.43 -11.98
C ILE A 220 -11.86 -10.52 -13.48
N ASN A 221 -13.14 -10.59 -13.83
CA ASN A 221 -13.54 -10.55 -15.23
C ASN A 221 -13.35 -9.10 -15.70
N ARG A 222 -12.15 -8.79 -16.22
CA ARG A 222 -11.69 -7.45 -16.65
C ARG A 222 -12.59 -6.76 -17.69
N ASN A 223 -13.67 -7.41 -18.12
CA ASN A 223 -14.66 -6.90 -19.08
C ASN A 223 -15.89 -6.21 -18.43
N SER A 224 -15.99 -6.05 -17.09
CA SER A 224 -17.04 -5.20 -16.48
C SER A 224 -16.50 -4.29 -15.37
N PRO A 225 -15.99 -3.10 -15.71
CA PRO A 225 -15.28 -2.22 -14.77
C PRO A 225 -16.16 -1.50 -13.73
N LEU A 226 -17.46 -1.78 -13.67
CA LEU A 226 -18.39 -1.27 -12.65
C LEU A 226 -18.63 -2.29 -11.52
N SER A 227 -18.85 -3.56 -11.88
CA SER A 227 -19.02 -4.63 -10.88
C SER A 227 -17.78 -4.76 -9.99
N ASP A 228 -16.59 -4.53 -10.55
CA ASP A 228 -15.33 -4.51 -9.80
C ASP A 228 -15.31 -3.45 -8.69
N VAL A 229 -15.79 -2.23 -8.97
CA VAL A 229 -15.82 -1.13 -7.98
C VAL A 229 -16.72 -1.47 -6.80
N VAL A 230 -17.93 -1.94 -7.08
CA VAL A 230 -18.93 -2.29 -6.06
C VAL A 230 -18.46 -3.49 -5.24
N CYS A 231 -17.94 -4.54 -5.89
CA CYS A 231 -17.46 -5.73 -5.20
C CYS A 231 -16.21 -5.45 -4.35
N ASP A 232 -15.26 -4.65 -4.86
CA ASP A 232 -14.06 -4.30 -4.11
C ASP A 232 -14.38 -3.45 -2.87
N ALA A 233 -15.26 -2.45 -3.03
CA ALA A 233 -15.74 -1.65 -1.92
C ALA A 233 -16.51 -2.50 -0.89
N TYR A 234 -17.40 -3.39 -1.35
CA TYR A 234 -18.11 -4.31 -0.49
C TYR A 234 -17.15 -5.17 0.34
N ARG A 235 -16.14 -5.80 -0.29
CA ARG A 235 -15.15 -6.62 0.43
C ARG A 235 -14.40 -5.80 1.48
N ARG A 236 -13.99 -4.57 1.15
CA ARG A 236 -13.33 -3.66 2.10
C ARG A 236 -14.23 -3.37 3.29
N LEU A 237 -15.47 -2.97 3.05
CA LEU A 237 -16.46 -2.63 4.09
C LEU A 237 -16.82 -3.85 4.95
N LEU A 238 -16.95 -5.04 4.37
CA LEU A 238 -17.16 -6.28 5.11
C LEU A 238 -15.97 -6.63 6.00
N THR A 239 -14.74 -6.34 5.54
CA THR A 239 -13.52 -6.57 6.32
C THR A 239 -13.18 -5.45 7.30
N ASP A 240 -13.91 -4.31 7.27
CA ASP A 240 -13.70 -3.18 8.18
C ASP A 240 -13.81 -3.64 9.64
N ARG A 241 -12.95 -3.08 10.49
CA ARG A 241 -12.92 -3.39 11.93
C ARG A 241 -13.97 -2.63 12.71
N GLU A 242 -14.51 -1.54 12.14
CA GLU A 242 -15.54 -0.75 12.79
C GLU A 242 -16.92 -1.38 12.65
N THR A 243 -17.55 -1.64 13.79
CA THR A 243 -18.85 -2.33 13.87
C THR A 243 -19.94 -1.53 13.20
N LEU A 244 -19.88 -0.21 13.29
CA LEU A 244 -20.82 0.68 12.60
C LEU A 244 -20.76 0.57 11.07
N VAL A 245 -19.69 -0.02 10.51
CA VAL A 245 -19.49 -0.20 9.06
C VAL A 245 -19.82 -1.63 8.65
N TRP A 246 -19.09 -2.63 9.18
CA TRP A 246 -19.21 -4.00 8.68
C TRP A 246 -20.59 -4.59 8.93
N ARG A 247 -21.34 -4.15 9.96
CA ARG A 247 -22.69 -4.66 10.25
C ARG A 247 -23.63 -4.49 9.05
N HIS A 248 -23.59 -3.34 8.38
CA HIS A 248 -24.41 -3.05 7.21
C HIS A 248 -24.00 -3.91 6.00
N ALA A 249 -22.70 -4.14 5.80
CA ALA A 249 -22.20 -5.06 4.78
C ALA A 249 -22.59 -6.52 5.06
N SER A 250 -22.59 -6.94 6.32
CA SER A 250 -23.06 -8.27 6.74
C SER A 250 -24.56 -8.44 6.53
N VAL A 251 -25.38 -7.44 6.85
CA VAL A 251 -26.82 -7.42 6.56
C VAL A 251 -27.05 -7.55 5.06
N ALA A 252 -26.35 -6.77 4.24
CA ALA A 252 -26.43 -6.83 2.78
C ALA A 252 -26.16 -8.26 2.24
N ARG A 253 -25.17 -8.97 2.81
CA ARG A 253 -24.89 -10.38 2.47
C ARG A 253 -26.07 -11.30 2.78
N GLY A 254 -26.67 -11.12 3.96
CA GLY A 254 -27.82 -11.91 4.41
C GLY A 254 -29.01 -11.74 3.47
N LEU A 255 -29.32 -10.49 3.09
CA LEU A 255 -30.40 -10.18 2.14
C LEU A 255 -30.16 -10.83 0.77
N LEU A 256 -28.94 -10.75 0.24
CA LEU A 256 -28.60 -11.37 -1.04
C LEU A 256 -28.59 -12.91 -0.98
N SER A 257 -28.38 -13.52 0.18
CA SER A 257 -28.31 -14.99 0.31
C SER A 257 -29.62 -15.72 0.01
N GLY A 258 -30.76 -15.00 0.04
CA GLY A 258 -32.06 -15.50 -0.40
C GLY A 258 -32.12 -15.76 -1.92
N VAL A 259 -31.39 -14.96 -2.70
CA VAL A 259 -31.42 -14.98 -4.18
C VAL A 259 -30.10 -15.40 -4.82
N ILE A 260 -28.99 -15.42 -4.06
CA ILE A 260 -27.65 -15.86 -4.50
C ILE A 260 -27.21 -17.06 -3.64
N PRO A 261 -27.34 -18.30 -4.13
CA PRO A 261 -27.05 -19.50 -3.34
C PRO A 261 -25.60 -19.60 -2.80
N SER A 262 -24.61 -19.11 -3.54
CA SER A 262 -23.21 -19.17 -3.10
C SER A 262 -22.94 -18.40 -1.81
N LEU A 263 -23.66 -17.30 -1.57
CA LEU A 263 -23.53 -16.53 -0.33
C LEU A 263 -24.12 -17.27 0.87
N ARG A 264 -25.15 -18.08 0.67
CA ARG A 264 -25.72 -18.94 1.72
C ARG A 264 -24.68 -19.94 2.22
N GLU A 265 -23.97 -20.58 1.29
CA GLU A 265 -22.89 -21.53 1.61
C GLU A 265 -21.69 -20.82 2.26
N GLU A 266 -21.36 -19.61 1.84
CA GLU A 266 -20.32 -18.79 2.47
C GLU A 266 -20.66 -18.47 3.94
N ILE A 267 -21.89 -18.01 4.22
CA ILE A 267 -22.33 -17.70 5.60
C ILE A 267 -22.22 -18.95 6.48
N ARG A 268 -22.65 -20.12 5.97
CA ARG A 268 -22.51 -21.40 6.68
C ARG A 268 -21.06 -21.77 6.93
N GLY A 269 -20.20 -21.64 5.92
CA GLY A 269 -18.76 -21.89 6.05
C GLY A 269 -18.07 -20.98 7.07
N MET A 270 -18.54 -19.74 7.20
CA MET A 270 -18.03 -18.76 8.17
C MET A 270 -18.42 -19.03 9.63
N LEU A 271 -19.30 -20.00 9.88
CA LEU A 271 -19.61 -20.50 11.21
C LEU A 271 -18.76 -21.74 11.57
N GLY A 272 -17.64 -21.95 10.88
CA GLY A 272 -16.65 -22.97 11.23
C GLY A 272 -15.84 -22.65 12.50
N THR A 273 -15.32 -23.67 13.18
CA THR A 273 -14.67 -23.53 14.49
C THR A 273 -13.28 -22.89 14.49
N ASN A 274 -12.67 -22.70 13.31
CA ASN A 274 -11.27 -22.26 13.15
C ASN A 274 -11.13 -20.80 12.69
N LEU A 275 -12.22 -20.04 12.75
CA LEU A 275 -12.27 -18.64 12.34
C LEU A 275 -12.17 -17.69 13.53
N SER A 276 -11.97 -16.40 13.25
CA SER A 276 -11.85 -15.37 14.27
C SER A 276 -13.22 -14.95 14.85
N PRO A 277 -13.27 -14.41 16.08
CA PRO A 277 -14.50 -13.89 16.67
C PRO A 277 -15.24 -12.86 15.79
N THR A 278 -14.50 -11.99 15.10
CA THR A 278 -15.09 -11.00 14.19
C THR A 278 -15.78 -11.66 12.99
N GLU A 279 -15.22 -12.74 12.45
CA GLU A 279 -15.83 -13.49 11.34
C GLU A 279 -17.12 -14.20 11.79
N TRP A 280 -17.13 -14.80 12.98
CA TRP A 280 -18.34 -15.39 13.56
C TRP A 280 -19.44 -14.35 13.76
N ARG A 281 -19.12 -13.17 14.31
CA ARG A 281 -20.08 -12.08 14.48
C ARG A 281 -20.65 -11.60 13.14
N ARG A 282 -19.81 -11.42 12.12
CA ARG A 282 -20.26 -11.06 10.76
C ARG A 282 -21.20 -12.10 10.15
N ALA A 283 -20.87 -13.38 10.31
CA ALA A 283 -21.71 -14.48 9.83
C ALA A 283 -23.04 -14.53 10.58
N ALA A 284 -23.05 -14.35 11.90
CA ALA A 284 -24.25 -14.29 12.71
C ALA A 284 -25.19 -13.15 12.28
N THR A 285 -24.67 -11.94 12.05
CA THR A 285 -25.45 -10.82 11.52
C THR A 285 -26.05 -11.14 10.15
N SER A 286 -25.27 -11.73 9.24
CA SER A 286 -25.77 -12.16 7.92
C SER A 286 -26.85 -13.23 8.02
N LEU A 287 -26.70 -14.19 8.95
CA LEU A 287 -27.66 -15.28 9.14
C LEU A 287 -29.01 -14.73 9.61
N VAL A 288 -29.03 -13.81 10.57
CA VAL A 288 -30.28 -13.19 11.02
C VAL A 288 -30.94 -12.39 9.89
N ALA A 289 -30.18 -11.61 9.13
CA ALA A 289 -30.73 -10.84 8.02
C ALA A 289 -31.34 -11.72 6.89
N SER A 290 -30.93 -12.98 6.78
CA SER A 290 -31.50 -13.93 5.80
C SER A 290 -32.96 -14.33 6.09
N ILE A 291 -33.43 -14.15 7.34
CA ILE A 291 -34.83 -14.39 7.74
C ILE A 291 -35.81 -13.59 6.87
N ALA A 292 -35.40 -12.42 6.38
CA ALA A 292 -36.24 -11.58 5.53
C ALA A 292 -36.67 -12.23 4.20
N PHE A 293 -35.99 -13.30 3.76
CA PHE A 293 -36.30 -14.03 2.53
C PHE A 293 -36.52 -15.53 2.75
N ASP A 294 -35.95 -16.11 3.81
CA ASP A 294 -36.12 -17.52 4.18
C ASP A 294 -36.41 -17.63 5.69
N PRO A 295 -37.63 -17.27 6.13
CA PRO A 295 -37.94 -17.14 7.55
C PRO A 295 -37.83 -18.46 8.31
N GLN A 296 -38.24 -19.57 7.69
CA GLN A 296 -38.24 -20.87 8.33
C GLN A 296 -36.82 -21.43 8.47
N GLU A 297 -36.05 -21.50 7.38
CA GLU A 297 -34.67 -22.02 7.43
C GLU A 297 -33.75 -21.07 8.22
N GLY A 298 -33.92 -19.75 8.02
CA GLY A 298 -33.14 -18.72 8.71
C GLY A 298 -33.35 -18.70 10.22
N LEU A 299 -34.61 -18.80 10.69
CA LEU A 299 -34.91 -18.85 12.13
C LEU A 299 -34.36 -20.12 12.77
N ALA A 300 -34.50 -21.28 12.10
CA ALA A 300 -33.95 -22.55 12.58
C ALA A 300 -32.43 -22.48 12.73
N ALA A 301 -31.73 -22.00 11.70
CA ALA A 301 -30.29 -21.86 11.72
C ALA A 301 -29.81 -20.88 12.80
N CYS A 302 -30.54 -19.78 13.05
CA CYS A 302 -30.25 -18.85 14.12
C CYS A 302 -30.36 -19.50 15.51
N LYS A 303 -31.38 -20.33 15.73
CA LYS A 303 -31.55 -21.08 16.99
C LYS A 303 -30.44 -22.11 17.18
N ASP A 304 -30.05 -22.80 16.12
CA ASP A 304 -28.93 -23.74 16.15
C ASP A 304 -27.61 -23.04 16.49
N LEU A 305 -27.36 -21.86 15.91
CA LEU A 305 -26.20 -21.05 16.25
C LEU A 305 -26.20 -20.63 17.73
N LEU A 306 -27.35 -20.18 18.24
CA LEU A 306 -27.50 -19.77 19.65
C LEU A 306 -27.22 -20.93 20.62
N ALA A 307 -27.63 -22.16 20.26
CA ALA A 307 -27.38 -23.37 21.03
C ALA A 307 -25.96 -23.94 20.86
N SER A 308 -25.18 -23.43 19.91
CA SER A 308 -23.86 -23.97 19.56
C SER A 308 -22.77 -23.62 20.58
N ASN A 309 -21.67 -24.39 20.55
CA ASN A 309 -20.48 -24.08 21.34
C ASN A 309 -19.75 -22.80 20.88
N LEU A 310 -20.10 -22.20 19.74
CA LEU A 310 -19.47 -20.96 19.27
C LEU A 310 -19.83 -19.77 20.15
N VAL A 311 -21.08 -19.69 20.61
CA VAL A 311 -21.53 -18.61 21.52
C VAL A 311 -20.78 -18.64 22.84
N ARG A 312 -20.41 -19.85 23.32
CA ARG A 312 -19.54 -19.99 24.49
C ARG A 312 -18.11 -19.51 24.24
N LYS A 313 -17.60 -19.66 23.01
CA LYS A 313 -16.26 -19.18 22.63
C LYS A 313 -16.23 -17.68 22.41
N ASP A 314 -17.28 -17.10 21.85
CA ASP A 314 -17.43 -15.66 21.67
C ASP A 314 -18.81 -15.19 22.14
N PRO A 315 -18.91 -14.63 23.36
CA PRO A 315 -20.18 -14.12 23.89
C PRO A 315 -20.67 -12.87 23.14
N GLY A 316 -19.92 -12.34 22.16
CA GLY A 316 -20.37 -11.24 21.30
C GLY A 316 -21.30 -11.67 20.15
N ILE A 317 -21.45 -12.97 19.87
CA ILE A 317 -22.32 -13.48 18.81
C ILE A 317 -23.79 -13.07 19.03
N PRO A 318 -24.41 -13.25 20.22
CA PRO A 318 -25.77 -12.78 20.51
C PRO A 318 -26.00 -11.30 20.20
N MET A 319 -25.06 -10.42 20.57
CA MET A 319 -25.15 -8.99 20.22
C MET A 319 -25.12 -8.79 18.70
N ALA A 320 -24.25 -9.51 17.99
CA ALA A 320 -24.16 -9.41 16.54
C ALA A 320 -25.42 -9.90 15.80
N MET A 321 -26.15 -10.85 16.40
CA MET A 321 -27.45 -11.29 15.90
C MET A 321 -28.48 -10.15 15.95
N ILE A 322 -28.47 -9.30 16.98
CA ILE A 322 -29.38 -8.14 17.09
C ILE A 322 -29.23 -7.19 15.92
N TRP A 323 -28.00 -6.92 15.46
CA TRP A 323 -27.76 -6.03 14.32
C TRP A 323 -28.33 -6.54 12.99
N GLY A 324 -28.65 -7.82 12.87
CA GLY A 324 -29.31 -8.40 11.69
C GLY A 324 -30.84 -8.29 11.73
N LEU A 325 -31.42 -8.02 12.90
CA LEU A 325 -32.88 -8.01 13.09
C LEU A 325 -33.63 -6.91 12.33
N PRO A 326 -33.14 -5.65 12.18
CA PRO A 326 -33.96 -4.59 11.59
C PRO A 326 -34.60 -4.95 10.25
N ARG A 327 -33.86 -5.65 9.37
CA ARG A 327 -34.39 -6.08 8.07
C ARG A 327 -35.26 -7.33 8.16
N ALA A 328 -35.00 -8.22 9.12
CA ALA A 328 -35.88 -9.35 9.39
C ALA A 328 -37.23 -8.89 9.94
N ILE A 329 -37.26 -7.84 10.77
CA ILE A 329 -38.50 -7.29 11.34
C ILE A 329 -39.39 -6.69 10.26
N ASP A 330 -38.81 -5.94 9.32
CA ASP A 330 -39.55 -5.31 8.22
C ASP A 330 -40.29 -6.33 7.34
N ALA A 331 -39.75 -7.54 7.20
CA ALA A 331 -40.30 -8.58 6.33
C ALA A 331 -41.11 -9.64 7.09
N GLU A 332 -40.60 -10.08 8.24
CA GLU A 332 -41.05 -11.26 9.00
C GLU A 332 -41.02 -10.97 10.53
N PRO A 333 -41.89 -10.09 11.03
CA PRO A 333 -41.83 -9.57 12.40
C PRO A 333 -42.01 -10.66 13.46
N GLU A 334 -42.87 -11.66 13.23
CA GLU A 334 -43.12 -12.75 14.17
C GLU A 334 -41.89 -13.65 14.36
N ALA A 335 -41.18 -13.96 13.27
CA ALA A 335 -39.96 -14.75 13.31
C ALA A 335 -38.84 -13.98 14.01
N ALA A 336 -38.73 -12.68 13.73
CA ALA A 336 -37.76 -11.80 14.38
C ALA A 336 -38.03 -11.64 15.88
N GLU A 337 -39.30 -11.50 16.30
CA GLU A 337 -39.66 -11.40 17.72
C GLU A 337 -39.35 -12.71 18.45
N THR A 338 -39.70 -13.85 17.84
CA THR A 338 -39.39 -15.19 18.38
C THR A 338 -37.89 -15.38 18.59
N LEU A 339 -37.06 -14.91 17.66
CA LEU A 339 -35.61 -14.98 17.78
C LEU A 339 -35.10 -14.03 18.88
N LEU A 340 -35.58 -12.79 18.91
CA LEU A 340 -35.17 -11.79 19.90
C LEU A 340 -35.45 -12.27 21.33
N ASP A 341 -36.62 -12.84 21.57
CA ASP A 341 -36.98 -13.42 22.87
C ASP A 341 -36.03 -14.57 23.25
N ALA A 342 -35.73 -15.49 22.32
CA ALA A 342 -34.78 -16.58 22.57
C ALA A 342 -33.36 -16.08 22.90
N ILE A 343 -32.89 -15.03 22.21
CA ILE A 343 -31.58 -14.42 22.49
C ILE A 343 -31.60 -13.76 23.87
N ALA A 344 -32.67 -13.04 24.21
CA ALA A 344 -32.81 -12.35 25.49
C ALA A 344 -32.90 -13.31 26.68
N GLU A 345 -33.55 -14.46 26.52
CA GLU A 345 -33.57 -15.52 27.54
C GLU A 345 -32.18 -16.10 27.80
N ALA A 346 -31.37 -16.28 26.75
CA ALA A 346 -30.04 -16.85 26.87
C ALA A 346 -28.98 -15.84 27.35
N HIS A 347 -29.05 -14.59 26.89
CA HIS A 347 -28.00 -13.58 27.05
C HIS A 347 -28.53 -12.15 27.31
N PRO A 348 -29.35 -11.93 28.36
CA PRO A 348 -30.10 -10.68 28.55
C PRO A 348 -29.22 -9.44 28.76
N ILE A 349 -28.09 -9.57 29.49
CA ILE A 349 -27.20 -8.44 29.76
C ILE A 349 -26.40 -8.05 28.52
N ILE A 350 -25.93 -9.04 27.74
CA ILE A 350 -25.06 -8.82 26.58
C ILE A 350 -25.79 -8.05 25.50
N ILE A 351 -27.08 -8.32 25.27
CA ILE A 351 -27.83 -7.70 24.18
C ILE A 351 -28.47 -6.36 24.53
N ALA A 352 -28.38 -5.91 25.78
CA ALA A 352 -29.10 -4.74 26.27
C ALA A 352 -28.82 -3.48 25.42
N ASP A 353 -27.56 -3.20 25.08
CA ASP A 353 -27.19 -2.05 24.23
C ASP A 353 -27.80 -2.16 22.83
N GLY A 354 -27.75 -3.35 22.22
CA GLY A 354 -28.32 -3.60 20.90
C GLY A 354 -29.84 -3.48 20.89
N LEU A 355 -30.50 -3.90 21.98
CA LEU A 355 -31.94 -3.74 22.14
C LEU A 355 -32.34 -2.26 22.31
N ILE A 356 -31.54 -1.46 23.01
CA ILE A 356 -31.73 0.00 23.09
C ILE A 356 -31.63 0.62 21.69
N GLU A 357 -30.62 0.25 20.92
CA GLU A 357 -30.45 0.71 19.54
C GLU A 357 -31.66 0.32 18.67
N LEU A 358 -32.13 -0.93 18.78
CA LEU A 358 -33.29 -1.43 18.04
C LEU A 358 -34.59 -0.68 18.41
N ASN A 359 -34.82 -0.45 19.71
CA ASN A 359 -35.99 0.29 20.20
C ASN A 359 -35.95 1.77 19.78
N ALA A 360 -34.77 2.37 19.60
CA ALA A 360 -34.64 3.73 19.10
C ALA A 360 -35.05 3.84 17.61
N GLU A 361 -34.85 2.79 16.81
CA GLU A 361 -35.25 2.74 15.40
C GLU A 361 -36.75 2.40 15.22
N LEU A 362 -37.26 1.44 16.00
CA LEU A 362 -38.59 0.83 15.77
C LEU A 362 -39.65 1.21 16.81
N GLY A 363 -39.26 1.89 17.89
CA GLY A 363 -40.09 2.12 19.07
C GLY A 363 -40.08 0.94 20.05
N THR A 364 -40.80 1.10 21.16
CA THR A 364 -40.78 0.16 22.30
C THR A 364 -41.87 -0.92 22.23
N ALA A 365 -42.70 -0.93 21.19
CA ALA A 365 -43.75 -1.94 21.03
C ALA A 365 -43.16 -3.33 20.69
N PHE A 366 -42.18 -3.36 19.77
CA PHE A 366 -41.46 -4.56 19.41
C PHE A 366 -40.46 -4.96 20.50
N GLY A 367 -40.31 -6.27 20.77
CA GLY A 367 -39.34 -6.77 21.75
C GLY A 367 -39.67 -6.47 23.22
N ALA A 368 -40.95 -6.25 23.56
CA ALA A 368 -41.35 -5.91 24.92
C ALA A 368 -40.96 -6.98 25.96
N ARG A 369 -41.10 -8.27 25.63
CA ARG A 369 -40.69 -9.40 26.48
C ARG A 369 -39.19 -9.43 26.70
N ALA A 370 -38.41 -9.47 25.61
CA ALA A 370 -36.95 -9.32 25.66
C ALA A 370 -36.49 -8.12 26.52
N ARG A 371 -37.15 -6.96 26.39
CA ARG A 371 -36.86 -5.76 27.19
C ARG A 371 -37.06 -6.01 28.68
N THR A 372 -38.19 -6.59 29.08
CA THR A 372 -38.45 -6.95 30.48
C THR A 372 -37.37 -7.89 31.03
N THR A 373 -36.97 -8.91 30.26
CA THR A 373 -35.91 -9.85 30.65
C THR A 373 -34.57 -9.12 30.84
N CYS A 374 -34.21 -8.20 29.94
CA CYS A 374 -32.98 -7.41 30.05
C CYS A 374 -32.99 -6.50 31.28
N ILE A 375 -34.11 -5.80 31.55
CA ILE A 375 -34.28 -4.93 32.74
C ILE A 375 -34.10 -5.73 34.02
N GLN A 376 -34.72 -6.90 34.12
CA GLN A 376 -34.62 -7.76 35.31
C GLN A 376 -33.18 -8.22 35.53
N ALA A 377 -32.50 -8.70 34.48
CA ALA A 377 -31.12 -9.19 34.57
C ALA A 377 -30.13 -8.07 34.90
N LEU A 378 -30.25 -6.89 34.28
CA LEU A 378 -29.40 -5.73 34.55
C LEU A 378 -29.61 -5.20 35.98
N SER A 379 -30.87 -5.06 36.41
CA SER A 379 -31.20 -4.63 37.77
C SER A 379 -30.55 -5.55 38.81
N GLN A 380 -30.63 -6.87 38.61
CA GLN A 380 -29.98 -7.84 39.49
C GLN A 380 -28.45 -7.71 39.47
N SER A 381 -27.85 -7.59 38.28
CA SER A 381 -26.39 -7.44 38.14
C SER A 381 -25.84 -6.18 38.81
N LEU A 382 -26.58 -5.08 38.80
CA LEU A 382 -26.18 -3.80 39.40
C LEU A 382 -26.24 -3.78 40.94
N THR A 383 -26.85 -4.80 41.57
CA THR A 383 -26.83 -4.93 43.04
C THR A 383 -25.50 -5.47 43.58
N LEU A 384 -24.68 -6.08 42.73
CA LEU A 384 -23.37 -6.61 43.10
C LEU A 384 -22.31 -5.49 43.12
N PRO A 385 -21.38 -5.48 44.08
CA PRO A 385 -20.26 -4.53 44.07
C PRO A 385 -19.44 -4.67 42.78
N GLN A 386 -19.10 -3.54 42.15
CA GLN A 386 -18.28 -3.48 40.95
C GLN A 386 -17.09 -2.55 41.19
N ASP A 387 -15.87 -3.03 40.94
CA ASP A 387 -14.65 -2.24 41.06
C ASP A 387 -14.43 -1.32 39.84
N ASP A 388 -15.11 -1.61 38.72
CA ASP A 388 -15.10 -0.77 37.52
C ASP A 388 -16.27 0.22 37.53
N ASP A 389 -15.97 1.46 37.96
CA ASP A 389 -16.88 2.61 37.88
C ASP A 389 -17.54 2.77 36.51
N GLY A 390 -16.77 2.59 35.42
CA GLY A 390 -17.25 2.74 34.05
C GLY A 390 -18.29 1.69 33.68
N LEU A 391 -18.08 0.45 34.12
CA LEU A 391 -19.03 -0.65 33.92
C LEU A 391 -20.34 -0.39 34.68
N THR A 392 -20.24 0.10 35.91
CA THR A 392 -21.40 0.47 36.73
C THR A 392 -22.20 1.59 36.08
N ALA A 393 -21.54 2.66 35.64
CA ALA A 393 -22.19 3.77 34.95
C ALA A 393 -22.88 3.32 33.66
N LEU A 394 -22.21 2.46 32.89
CA LEU A 394 -22.78 1.91 31.66
C LEU A 394 -24.06 1.10 31.93
N GLY A 395 -24.03 0.20 32.90
CA GLY A 395 -25.19 -0.61 33.27
C GLY A 395 -26.37 0.24 33.75
N GLN A 396 -26.11 1.29 34.54
CA GLN A 396 -27.14 2.24 34.99
C GLN A 396 -27.75 3.02 33.83
N CYS A 397 -26.93 3.44 32.85
CA CYS A 397 -27.44 4.11 31.66
C CYS A 397 -28.31 3.18 30.81
N MET A 398 -27.85 1.94 30.59
CA MET A 398 -28.62 0.93 29.85
C MET A 398 -29.96 0.64 30.52
N LEU A 399 -29.97 0.48 31.84
CA LEU A 399 -31.21 0.25 32.60
C LEU A 399 -32.18 1.42 32.41
N ARG A 400 -31.70 2.66 32.59
CA ARG A 400 -32.51 3.87 32.39
C ARG A 400 -33.13 3.95 31.00
N ASP A 401 -32.34 3.66 29.96
CA ASP A 401 -32.79 3.68 28.56
C ASP A 401 -33.84 2.59 28.29
N LEU A 402 -33.66 1.39 28.82
CA LEU A 402 -34.62 0.28 28.68
C LEU A 402 -35.94 0.55 29.43
N GLU A 403 -35.88 1.25 30.56
CA GLU A 403 -37.07 1.64 31.33
C GLU A 403 -37.90 2.73 30.65
N GLY A 404 -37.38 3.34 29.57
CA GLY A 404 -38.12 4.35 28.80
C GLY A 404 -38.20 5.71 29.49
N HIS A 405 -37.18 6.06 30.30
CA HIS A 405 -37.07 7.40 30.87
C HIS A 405 -37.03 8.48 29.79
N GLU A 406 -37.41 9.71 30.18
CA GLU A 406 -37.33 10.84 29.26
C GLU A 406 -35.91 10.97 28.69
N PRO A 407 -35.82 11.14 27.35
CA PRO A 407 -34.55 11.31 26.68
C PRO A 407 -33.91 12.61 27.13
N SER A 408 -32.59 12.70 27.01
CA SER A 408 -31.90 13.95 27.30
C SER A 408 -32.31 15.07 26.34
N GLU A 409 -32.07 16.32 26.75
CA GLU A 409 -32.36 17.51 25.93
C GLU A 409 -31.65 17.45 24.58
N LEU A 410 -30.38 17.02 24.57
CA LEU A 410 -29.61 16.81 23.34
C LEU A 410 -30.28 15.78 22.42
N ALA A 411 -30.63 14.62 22.95
CA ALA A 411 -31.26 13.56 22.17
C ALA A 411 -32.65 13.99 21.66
N ALA A 412 -33.40 14.75 22.46
CA ALA A 412 -34.68 15.33 22.06
C ALA A 412 -34.53 16.35 20.92
N ALA A 413 -33.58 17.27 21.03
CA ALA A 413 -33.30 18.26 19.99
C ALA A 413 -32.88 17.60 18.67
N VAL A 414 -32.01 16.58 18.70
CA VAL A 414 -31.62 15.83 17.50
C VAL A 414 -32.83 15.13 16.87
N ARG A 415 -33.68 14.45 17.66
CA ARG A 415 -34.89 13.81 17.12
C ARG A 415 -35.88 14.81 16.53
N SER A 416 -36.08 15.97 17.16
CA SER A 416 -36.92 17.04 16.62
C SER A 416 -36.39 17.57 15.28
N ALA A 417 -35.08 17.74 15.15
CA ALA A 417 -34.46 18.15 13.90
C ALA A 417 -34.61 17.10 12.78
N VAL A 418 -34.48 15.80 13.10
CA VAL A 418 -34.75 14.72 12.13
C VAL A 418 -36.23 14.68 11.75
N ALA A 419 -37.15 14.82 12.69
CA ALA A 419 -38.59 14.89 12.41
C ALA A 419 -38.93 16.06 11.48
N ALA A 420 -38.34 17.24 11.71
CA ALA A 420 -38.51 18.39 10.83
C ALA A 420 -37.96 18.14 9.41
N PHE A 421 -36.86 17.39 9.26
CA PHE A 421 -36.36 16.99 7.93
C PHE A 421 -37.37 16.09 7.19
N VAL A 422 -38.05 15.21 7.93
CA VAL A 422 -39.04 14.28 7.37
C VAL A 422 -40.35 15.01 6.99
N GLU A 423 -40.85 15.88 7.86
CA GLU A 423 -42.22 16.41 7.76
C GLU A 423 -42.32 17.85 7.24
N ILE A 424 -41.29 18.67 7.47
CA ILE A 424 -41.36 20.13 7.24
C ILE A 424 -40.43 20.57 6.10
N GLY A 425 -39.16 20.17 6.15
CA GLY A 425 -38.15 20.52 5.15
C GLY A 425 -36.78 20.83 5.75
N CYS A 426 -35.79 21.00 4.88
CA CYS A 426 -34.39 21.12 5.27
C CYS A 426 -34.05 22.36 6.11
N ARG A 427 -34.76 23.47 5.93
CA ARG A 427 -34.46 24.73 6.65
C ARG A 427 -34.81 24.64 8.13
N GLU A 428 -36.00 24.12 8.44
CA GLU A 428 -36.45 23.95 9.82
C GLU A 428 -35.57 22.92 10.55
N ALA A 429 -35.23 21.83 9.86
CA ALA A 429 -34.31 20.82 10.38
C ALA A 429 -32.93 21.42 10.75
N ALA A 430 -32.38 22.29 9.89
CA ALA A 430 -31.12 22.97 10.15
C ALA A 430 -31.22 23.95 11.35
N ALA A 431 -32.34 24.68 11.47
CA ALA A 431 -32.58 25.57 12.60
C ALA A 431 -32.64 24.81 13.93
N LEU A 432 -33.35 23.68 13.99
CA LEU A 432 -33.43 22.83 15.18
C LEU A 432 -32.09 22.14 15.50
N ALA A 433 -31.24 21.92 14.49
CA ALA A 433 -29.89 21.38 14.71
C ALA A 433 -29.00 22.35 15.50
N LEU A 434 -29.21 23.66 15.38
CA LEU A 434 -28.50 24.66 16.20
C LEU A 434 -28.81 24.49 17.69
N THR A 435 -30.09 24.27 18.03
CA THR A 435 -30.51 23.99 19.40
C THR A 435 -29.84 22.71 19.94
N ALA A 436 -29.68 21.68 19.11
CA ALA A 436 -28.95 20.48 19.49
C ALA A 436 -27.44 20.76 19.76
N ILE A 437 -26.80 21.67 19.00
CA ILE A 437 -25.41 22.09 19.27
C ILE A 437 -25.30 22.84 20.61
N GLU A 438 -26.30 23.67 20.96
CA GLU A 438 -26.35 24.37 22.25
C GLU A 438 -26.44 23.37 23.42
N HIS A 439 -27.31 22.36 23.32
CA HIS A 439 -27.40 21.31 24.34
C HIS A 439 -26.14 20.45 24.41
N ALA A 440 -25.49 20.17 23.27
CA ALA A 440 -24.20 19.46 23.25
C ALA A 440 -23.11 20.29 23.96
N SER A 441 -23.07 21.60 23.72
CA SER A 441 -22.15 22.53 24.38
C SER A 441 -22.40 22.58 25.90
N SER A 442 -23.66 22.62 26.33
CA SER A 442 -24.02 22.59 27.76
C SER A 442 -23.64 21.27 28.44
N THR A 443 -23.84 20.15 27.74
CA THR A 443 -23.41 18.81 28.20
C THR A 443 -21.89 18.77 28.39
N LEU A 444 -21.15 19.41 27.47
CA LEU A 444 -19.70 19.51 27.54
C LEU A 444 -19.22 20.47 28.64
N ASP A 445 -19.92 21.58 28.89
CA ASP A 445 -19.63 22.47 30.03
C ASP A 445 -19.73 21.68 31.35
N ALA A 446 -20.78 20.85 31.51
CA ALA A 446 -20.93 19.97 32.66
C ALA A 446 -19.80 18.95 32.77
N LEU A 447 -19.34 18.39 31.64
CA LEU A 447 -18.22 17.46 31.58
C LEU A 447 -16.87 18.11 31.97
N GLU A 448 -16.63 19.34 31.52
CA GLU A 448 -15.42 20.10 31.83
C GLU A 448 -15.36 20.51 33.31
N VAL A 449 -16.50 20.84 33.92
CA VAL A 449 -16.62 21.17 35.37
C VAL A 449 -16.23 19.99 36.26
N LEU A 450 -16.53 18.75 35.85
CA LEU A 450 -16.19 17.57 36.64
C LEU A 450 -14.68 17.45 36.90
N GLY A 451 -13.84 18.03 36.02
CA GLY A 451 -12.38 18.14 36.15
C GLY A 451 -11.65 16.80 36.25
N ALA A 452 -10.38 16.74 35.84
CA ALA A 452 -9.50 15.57 36.07
C ALA A 452 -9.06 15.46 37.55
N THR A 453 -9.99 15.60 38.50
CA THR A 453 -9.71 15.52 39.93
C THR A 453 -9.82 14.07 40.40
N THR A 454 -8.72 13.33 40.22
CA THR A 454 -8.53 12.01 40.84
C THR A 454 -7.67 12.05 42.11
N ALA A 455 -7.28 13.25 42.57
CA ALA A 455 -6.57 13.43 43.84
C ALA A 455 -7.53 13.84 44.96
N GLY A 456 -8.02 12.86 45.74
CA GLY A 456 -8.90 13.08 46.89
C GLY A 456 -9.79 11.88 47.23
N ASP A 457 -10.77 12.07 48.12
CA ASP A 457 -11.76 11.08 48.59
C ASP A 457 -12.26 10.14 47.47
N THR A 458 -11.93 8.86 47.61
CA THR A 458 -12.20 7.77 46.65
C THR A 458 -13.67 7.70 46.21
N THR A 459 -14.62 8.06 47.10
CA THR A 459 -16.06 8.01 46.80
C THR A 459 -16.47 9.12 45.85
N ARG A 460 -15.95 10.35 46.06
CA ARG A 460 -16.25 11.51 45.22
C ARG A 460 -15.65 11.35 43.83
N ALA A 461 -14.43 10.79 43.74
CA ALA A 461 -13.78 10.48 42.47
C ALA A 461 -14.57 9.44 41.64
N SER A 462 -15.08 8.38 42.29
CA SER A 462 -15.95 7.38 41.64
C SER A 462 -17.24 8.02 41.10
N MET A 463 -17.92 8.85 41.90
CA MET A 463 -19.13 9.57 41.46
C MET A 463 -18.87 10.48 40.25
N SER A 464 -17.75 11.22 40.25
CA SER A 464 -17.37 12.08 39.13
C SER A 464 -17.10 11.28 37.86
N ARG A 465 -16.34 10.16 37.93
CA ARG A 465 -16.09 9.28 36.77
C ARG A 465 -17.37 8.68 36.21
N ARG A 466 -18.27 8.19 37.06
CA ARG A 466 -19.57 7.65 36.62
C ARG A 466 -20.41 8.70 35.90
N THR A 467 -20.45 9.92 36.43
CA THR A 467 -21.17 11.04 35.80
C THR A 467 -20.54 11.43 34.47
N ALA A 468 -19.21 11.51 34.40
CA ALA A 468 -18.48 11.79 33.17
C ALA A 468 -18.72 10.72 32.10
N ALA A 469 -18.71 9.43 32.48
CA ALA A 469 -19.00 8.31 31.58
C ALA A 469 -20.40 8.43 30.95
N ARG A 470 -21.39 8.83 31.74
CA ARG A 470 -22.76 9.06 31.27
C ARG A 470 -22.85 10.21 30.27
N LEU A 471 -22.30 11.37 30.62
CA LEU A 471 -22.32 12.57 29.75
C LEU A 471 -21.55 12.31 28.44
N LEU A 472 -20.43 11.59 28.52
CA LEU A 472 -19.66 11.23 27.34
C LEU A 472 -20.40 10.25 26.43
N ARG A 473 -21.08 9.24 27.00
CA ARG A 473 -21.95 8.33 26.22
C ARG A 473 -23.06 9.10 25.51
N GLU A 474 -23.64 10.09 26.17
CA GLU A 474 -24.68 10.93 25.61
C GLU A 474 -24.16 11.73 24.39
N LEU A 475 -22.97 12.33 24.49
CA LEU A 475 -22.31 13.01 23.38
C LEU A 475 -21.97 12.01 22.26
N ASP A 476 -21.37 10.86 22.58
CA ASP A 476 -20.97 9.85 21.60
C ASP A 476 -22.15 9.35 20.77
N MET A 477 -23.25 8.95 21.42
CA MET A 477 -24.42 8.42 20.74
C MET A 477 -25.08 9.44 19.81
N ASN A 478 -25.20 10.70 20.25
CA ASN A 478 -25.97 11.70 19.52
C ASN A 478 -25.14 12.46 18.46
N LEU A 479 -23.84 12.66 18.67
CA LEU A 479 -22.98 13.41 17.74
C LEU A 479 -22.23 12.49 16.78
N TYR A 480 -21.55 11.47 17.32
CA TYR A 480 -20.50 10.75 16.61
C TYR A 480 -20.96 9.39 16.08
N GLU A 481 -21.54 8.57 16.94
CA GLU A 481 -22.04 7.24 16.58
C GLU A 481 -23.28 7.32 15.69
N SER A 482 -24.13 8.34 15.78
CA SER A 482 -25.24 8.53 14.82
C SER A 482 -24.80 9.27 13.55
N GLY A 483 -23.93 10.28 13.69
CA GLY A 483 -23.58 11.23 12.62
C GLY A 483 -24.78 12.07 12.12
N LEU A 484 -25.93 12.01 12.81
CA LEU A 484 -27.16 12.70 12.41
C LEU A 484 -27.01 14.21 12.54
N LEU A 485 -26.56 14.69 13.70
CA LEU A 485 -26.40 16.12 13.95
C LEU A 485 -25.47 16.78 12.92
N ARG A 486 -24.35 16.11 12.61
CA ARG A 486 -23.41 16.55 11.58
C ARG A 486 -24.07 16.71 10.21
N SER A 487 -24.91 15.75 9.82
CA SER A 487 -25.63 15.80 8.54
C SER A 487 -26.71 16.89 8.54
N LEU A 488 -27.40 17.09 9.67
CA LEU A 488 -28.41 18.14 9.83
C LEU A 488 -27.80 19.55 9.70
N VAL A 489 -26.64 19.78 10.29
CA VAL A 489 -25.91 21.06 10.21
C VAL A 489 -25.51 21.39 8.76
N LEU A 490 -25.20 20.38 7.95
CA LEU A 490 -24.82 20.56 6.55
C LEU A 490 -26.01 20.83 5.61
N LEU A 491 -27.26 20.81 6.10
CA LEU A 491 -28.45 21.02 5.27
C LEU A 491 -28.54 22.45 4.70
N GLU A 492 -28.17 23.48 5.46
CA GLU A 492 -28.37 24.89 5.06
C GLU A 492 -27.33 25.41 4.05
N ARG A 493 -26.18 24.74 3.91
CA ARG A 493 -25.13 25.18 2.99
C ARG A 493 -25.60 25.15 1.54
N ARG A 494 -25.77 26.34 0.94
CA ARG A 494 -25.90 26.49 -0.51
C ARG A 494 -24.51 26.48 -1.14
N THR A 495 -24.37 25.86 -2.31
CA THR A 495 -23.13 25.91 -3.10
C THR A 495 -22.71 27.37 -3.33
N GLY A 496 -21.66 27.83 -2.64
CA GLY A 496 -21.12 29.20 -2.75
C GLY A 496 -21.66 30.26 -1.77
N GLY A 497 -22.42 29.89 -0.73
CA GLY A 497 -22.81 30.79 0.35
C GLY A 497 -21.79 30.85 1.50
N ASN A 498 -21.68 31.99 2.20
CA ASN A 498 -20.87 32.13 3.41
C ASN A 498 -21.27 31.09 4.46
N ASP A 499 -20.29 30.59 5.21
CA ASP A 499 -20.45 29.52 6.19
C ASP A 499 -21.51 29.84 7.25
N SER A 500 -22.40 28.88 7.46
CA SER A 500 -23.39 28.90 8.54
C SER A 500 -22.67 28.76 9.89
N GLY A 501 -22.95 29.63 10.86
CA GLY A 501 -22.39 29.56 12.22
C GLY A 501 -22.61 28.22 12.95
N ALA A 502 -23.54 27.38 12.46
CA ALA A 502 -23.79 26.02 12.92
C ALA A 502 -22.58 25.07 12.78
N ALA A 503 -21.89 25.10 11.64
CA ALA A 503 -20.74 24.22 11.36
C ALA A 503 -19.57 24.55 12.30
N LEU A 504 -19.30 25.84 12.47
CA LEU A 504 -18.33 26.36 13.43
C LEU A 504 -18.66 25.95 14.87
N GLY A 505 -19.94 25.88 15.25
CA GLY A 505 -20.37 25.44 16.57
C GLY A 505 -20.05 23.97 16.84
N LEU A 506 -20.31 23.08 15.86
CA LEU A 506 -20.02 21.65 16.02
C LEU A 506 -18.51 21.36 16.05
N ASP A 507 -17.72 22.01 15.18
CA ASP A 507 -16.26 21.84 15.18
C ASP A 507 -15.63 22.34 16.51
N GLN A 508 -16.19 23.38 17.14
CA GLN A 508 -15.79 23.83 18.48
C GLN A 508 -16.08 22.78 19.57
N VAL A 509 -17.24 22.10 19.49
CA VAL A 509 -17.58 21.00 20.39
C VAL A 509 -16.57 19.87 20.24
N ASP A 510 -16.23 19.48 19.01
CA ASP A 510 -15.24 18.43 18.73
C ASP A 510 -13.85 18.75 19.30
N ASP A 511 -13.40 19.99 19.14
CA ASP A 511 -12.12 20.46 19.68
C ASP A 511 -12.09 20.43 21.20
N ARG A 512 -13.19 20.81 21.85
CA ARG A 512 -13.32 20.82 23.32
C ARG A 512 -13.40 19.40 23.89
N VAL A 513 -14.22 18.53 23.30
CA VAL A 513 -14.34 17.11 23.67
C VAL A 513 -12.99 16.41 23.53
N THR A 514 -12.30 16.62 22.41
CA THR A 514 -10.99 16.00 22.16
C THR A 514 -9.97 16.43 23.20
N ARG A 515 -9.86 17.74 23.49
CA ARG A 515 -8.95 18.25 24.54
C ARG A 515 -9.30 17.71 25.92
N TRP A 516 -10.57 17.54 26.26
CA TRP A 516 -10.97 16.92 27.51
C TRP A 516 -10.51 15.45 27.56
N LEU A 517 -10.79 14.67 26.52
CA LEU A 517 -10.40 13.26 26.42
C LEU A 517 -8.88 13.09 26.51
N LEU A 518 -8.11 13.87 25.76
CA LEU A 518 -6.65 13.79 25.76
C LEU A 518 -6.06 14.16 27.13
N ARG A 519 -6.64 15.13 27.85
CA ARG A 519 -6.23 15.44 29.23
C ARG A 519 -6.47 14.27 30.17
N VAL A 520 -7.62 13.60 30.07
CA VAL A 520 -7.95 12.42 30.89
C VAL A 520 -7.01 11.25 30.57
N GLU A 521 -6.80 10.94 29.29
CA GLU A 521 -5.93 9.83 28.88
C GLU A 521 -4.44 10.12 29.11
N ALA A 522 -4.02 11.39 29.17
CA ALA A 522 -2.67 11.77 29.60
C ALA A 522 -2.48 11.58 31.11
N ALA A 523 -3.52 11.80 31.92
CA ALA A 523 -3.49 11.69 33.38
C ALA A 523 -3.53 10.23 33.88
N SER A 524 -4.16 9.31 33.14
CA SER A 524 -4.29 7.88 33.51
C SER A 524 -2.96 7.18 33.76
N ARG A 525 -1.86 7.74 33.24
CA ARG A 525 -0.47 7.27 33.42
C ARG A 525 -0.07 7.06 34.88
N ARG A 526 -0.75 7.71 35.83
CA ARG A 526 -0.42 7.69 37.28
C ARG A 526 -1.16 6.62 38.09
N GLU A 527 -2.22 6.01 37.54
CA GLU A 527 -3.17 5.19 38.33
C GLU A 527 -2.98 3.67 38.16
N GLY A 528 -2.09 3.23 37.27
CA GLY A 528 -1.90 1.81 36.95
C GLY A 528 -3.02 1.28 36.05
N GLY A 529 -2.68 0.78 34.86
CA GLY A 529 -3.61 0.55 33.73
C GLY A 529 -4.74 -0.49 33.90
N ALA A 530 -5.07 -0.92 35.12
CA ALA A 530 -6.14 -1.87 35.42
C ALA A 530 -7.34 -1.25 36.16
N ALA A 531 -7.23 -0.05 36.73
CA ALA A 531 -8.36 0.62 37.38
C ALA A 531 -9.29 1.27 36.33
N HIS A 532 -10.60 1.07 36.46
CA HIS A 532 -11.64 1.70 35.63
C HIS A 532 -11.50 1.45 34.11
N LEU A 533 -11.25 0.20 33.72
CA LEU A 533 -11.00 -0.21 32.33
C LEU A 533 -12.11 0.26 31.37
N THR A 534 -13.38 0.05 31.73
CA THR A 534 -14.52 0.37 30.87
C THR A 534 -14.65 1.87 30.61
N PHE A 535 -14.29 2.71 31.59
CA PHE A 535 -14.27 4.16 31.43
C PHE A 535 -13.29 4.59 30.34
N HIS A 536 -12.04 4.12 30.43
CA HIS A 536 -11.02 4.43 29.42
C HIS A 536 -11.31 3.81 28.06
N GLN A 537 -11.91 2.62 27.99
CA GLN A 537 -12.37 2.04 26.72
C GLN A 537 -13.40 2.93 26.02
N ARG A 538 -14.35 3.50 26.78
CA ARG A 538 -15.36 4.42 26.24
C ARG A 538 -14.73 5.75 25.79
N ASN A 539 -13.81 6.30 26.58
CA ASN A 539 -13.06 7.50 26.18
C ASN A 539 -12.31 7.31 24.86
N LEU A 540 -11.59 6.19 24.71
CA LEU A 540 -10.85 5.87 23.50
C LEU A 540 -11.77 5.63 22.29
N ARG A 541 -12.95 5.03 22.50
CA ARG A 541 -13.97 4.85 21.46
C ARG A 541 -14.50 6.20 20.98
N THR A 542 -14.90 7.09 21.89
CA THR A 542 -15.37 8.43 21.51
C THR A 542 -14.26 9.21 20.79
N LEU A 543 -13.03 9.17 21.31
CA LEU A 543 -11.88 9.80 20.66
C LEU A 543 -11.65 9.24 19.25
N LEU A 544 -11.76 7.93 19.07
CA LEU A 544 -11.65 7.28 17.75
C LEU A 544 -12.71 7.80 16.78
N HIS A 545 -13.96 7.94 17.21
CA HIS A 545 -15.02 8.47 16.34
C HIS A 545 -14.78 9.93 15.94
N VAL A 546 -14.32 10.79 16.87
CA VAL A 546 -14.02 12.20 16.58
C VAL A 546 -12.82 12.34 15.64
N VAL A 547 -11.81 11.49 15.81
CA VAL A 547 -10.57 11.49 15.02
C VAL A 547 -10.79 10.94 13.61
N ASP A 548 -11.57 9.88 13.46
CA ASP A 548 -11.93 9.30 12.14
C ASP A 548 -13.15 10.00 11.51
N GLY A 549 -13.69 11.03 12.16
CA GLY A 549 -14.70 11.93 11.61
C GLY A 549 -14.12 12.89 10.57
N GLU A 550 -14.98 13.66 9.90
CA GLU A 550 -14.51 14.75 9.03
C GLU A 550 -14.75 16.10 9.72
N ALA A 551 -13.96 17.11 9.37
CA ALA A 551 -14.27 18.49 9.71
C ALA A 551 -15.54 18.93 8.98
N THR A 552 -16.45 19.62 9.66
CA THR A 552 -17.67 20.08 8.98
C THR A 552 -17.39 21.10 7.90
N ASP A 553 -16.22 21.74 7.90
CA ASP A 553 -15.92 22.85 7.00
C ASP A 553 -15.31 22.50 5.64
N GLY A 554 -15.98 23.02 4.61
CA GLY A 554 -15.49 23.07 3.25
C GLY A 554 -14.53 24.24 3.08
N THR A 555 -13.39 23.99 2.43
CA THR A 555 -12.45 24.97 1.87
C THR A 555 -11.77 26.01 2.78
N ASP A 556 -12.24 26.29 4.00
CA ASP A 556 -11.63 27.29 4.89
C ASP A 556 -10.26 26.83 5.44
N GLU A 557 -9.21 27.64 5.26
CA GLU A 557 -7.84 27.32 5.67
C GLU A 557 -7.66 27.35 7.19
N GLU A 558 -8.35 28.24 7.90
CA GLU A 558 -8.22 28.40 9.35
C GLU A 558 -8.75 27.15 10.08
N ASN A 559 -9.87 26.61 9.61
CA ASN A 559 -10.54 25.44 10.22
C ASN A 559 -9.81 24.14 9.88
N ARG A 560 -9.23 24.05 8.68
CA ARG A 560 -8.26 22.98 8.34
C ARG A 560 -7.04 22.99 9.26
N GLY A 561 -6.57 24.18 9.66
CA GLY A 561 -5.51 24.35 10.64
C GLY A 561 -5.86 23.77 12.01
N ARG A 562 -7.06 24.06 12.53
CA ARG A 562 -7.55 23.53 13.82
C ARG A 562 -7.69 22.01 13.82
N GLY A 563 -8.34 21.45 12.80
CA GLY A 563 -8.50 19.99 12.66
C GLY A 563 -7.15 19.27 12.58
N LYS A 564 -6.17 19.83 11.86
CA LYS A 564 -4.80 19.31 11.82
C LYS A 564 -4.15 19.32 13.20
N LEU A 565 -4.19 20.44 13.92
CA LEU A 565 -3.58 20.56 15.26
C LEU A 565 -4.16 19.52 16.23
N ARG A 566 -5.48 19.33 16.22
CA ARG A 566 -6.18 18.32 17.03
C ARG A 566 -5.67 16.90 16.76
N LEU A 567 -5.50 16.54 15.49
CA LEU A 567 -4.99 15.22 15.09
C LEU A 567 -3.52 15.02 15.49
N LEU A 568 -2.69 16.08 15.38
CA LEU A 568 -1.29 16.04 15.81
C LEU A 568 -1.17 15.88 17.34
N GLU A 569 -1.95 16.63 18.11
CA GLU A 569 -2.01 16.51 19.58
C GLU A 569 -2.45 15.09 19.99
N THR A 570 -3.45 14.54 19.29
CA THR A 570 -3.91 13.16 19.52
C THR A 570 -2.80 12.14 19.28
N CYS A 571 -2.09 12.24 18.15
CA CYS A 571 -0.98 11.33 17.83
C CYS A 571 0.10 11.39 18.90
N ASP A 572 0.45 12.59 19.36
CA ASP A 572 1.52 12.77 20.32
C ASP A 572 1.16 12.26 21.73
N VAL A 573 0.00 12.63 22.27
CA VAL A 573 -0.45 12.16 23.60
C VAL A 573 -0.55 10.63 23.64
N LEU A 574 -1.18 10.03 22.61
CA LEU A 574 -1.43 8.59 22.60
C LEU A 574 -0.18 7.77 22.28
N THR A 575 0.72 8.22 21.41
CA THR A 575 1.99 7.51 21.17
C THR A 575 2.92 7.56 22.39
N ARG A 576 2.95 8.69 23.11
CA ARG A 576 3.65 8.78 24.41
C ARG A 576 3.05 7.79 25.42
N ARG A 577 1.72 7.62 25.46
CA ARG A 577 1.09 6.62 26.33
C ARG A 577 1.46 5.20 25.94
N LEU A 578 1.44 4.86 24.65
CA LEU A 578 1.88 3.54 24.15
C LEU A 578 3.32 3.21 24.54
N ALA A 579 4.20 4.22 24.56
CA ALA A 579 5.58 4.06 24.99
C ALA A 579 5.71 3.83 26.51
N ALA A 580 4.89 4.50 27.32
CA ALA A 580 4.94 4.41 28.77
C ALA A 580 4.25 3.16 29.34
N GLU A 581 3.19 2.67 28.69
CA GLU A 581 2.32 1.61 29.21
C GLU A 581 2.41 0.33 28.36
N ALA A 582 3.60 -0.27 28.29
CA ALA A 582 3.86 -1.43 27.44
C ALA A 582 2.92 -2.64 27.71
N ALA A 583 2.51 -2.85 28.97
CA ALA A 583 1.68 -3.97 29.40
C ALA A 583 0.19 -3.64 29.60
N SER A 584 -0.28 -2.46 29.15
CA SER A 584 -1.68 -2.06 29.37
C SER A 584 -2.67 -2.90 28.57
N PRO A 585 -3.82 -3.33 29.16
CA PRO A 585 -4.88 -4.01 28.43
C PRO A 585 -5.52 -3.14 27.34
N LEU A 586 -5.32 -1.81 27.39
CA LEU A 586 -5.85 -0.85 26.43
C LEU A 586 -4.93 -0.61 25.23
N ARG A 587 -3.73 -1.21 25.19
CA ARG A 587 -2.71 -0.96 24.15
C ARG A 587 -3.26 -1.06 22.74
N ARG A 588 -4.07 -2.11 22.45
CA ARG A 588 -4.69 -2.29 21.12
C ARG A 588 -5.64 -1.14 20.76
N ALA A 589 -6.46 -0.70 21.71
CA ALA A 589 -7.42 0.39 21.48
C ALA A 589 -6.68 1.72 21.24
N VAL A 590 -5.66 2.03 22.05
CA VAL A 590 -4.84 3.24 21.87
C VAL A 590 -4.12 3.23 20.51
N ALA A 591 -3.51 2.10 20.14
CA ALA A 591 -2.85 1.94 18.85
C ALA A 591 -3.82 2.06 17.66
N ALA A 592 -5.05 1.54 17.80
CA ALA A 592 -6.09 1.70 16.79
C ALA A 592 -6.52 3.17 16.63
N THR A 593 -6.70 3.92 17.73
CA THR A 593 -7.01 5.35 17.68
C THR A 593 -5.87 6.15 17.03
N VAL A 594 -4.60 5.81 17.32
CA VAL A 594 -3.43 6.40 16.65
C VAL A 594 -3.43 6.10 15.15
N ALA A 595 -3.75 4.87 14.75
CA ALA A 595 -3.85 4.50 13.33
C ALA A 595 -4.89 5.36 12.60
N ARG A 596 -6.07 5.58 13.20
CA ARG A 596 -7.10 6.46 12.64
C ARG A 596 -6.67 7.92 12.54
N ALA A 597 -5.90 8.40 13.52
CA ALA A 597 -5.33 9.74 13.45
C ALA A 597 -4.32 9.87 12.31
N PHE A 598 -3.46 8.87 12.08
CA PHE A 598 -2.56 8.85 10.92
C PHE A 598 -3.33 8.80 9.61
N ASP A 599 -4.35 7.96 9.50
CA ASP A 599 -5.20 7.89 8.30
C ASP A 599 -5.82 9.25 7.99
N ALA A 600 -6.36 9.93 9.01
CA ALA A 600 -6.95 11.26 8.88
C ALA A 600 -5.93 12.32 8.44
N LEU A 601 -4.73 12.33 9.02
CA LEU A 601 -3.66 13.27 8.66
C LEU A 601 -3.15 13.06 7.23
N VAL A 602 -2.99 11.80 6.80
CA VAL A 602 -2.56 11.47 5.43
C VAL A 602 -3.66 11.82 4.42
N ARG A 603 -4.93 11.48 4.72
CA ARG A 603 -6.09 11.83 3.87
C ARG A 603 -6.24 13.35 3.70
N ALA A 604 -5.93 14.12 4.74
CA ALA A 604 -5.93 15.58 4.71
C ALA A 604 -4.70 16.19 4.02
N ASN A 605 -3.77 15.37 3.51
CA ASN A 605 -2.45 15.79 3.00
C ASN A 605 -1.65 16.63 4.01
N ALA A 606 -1.89 16.45 5.31
CA ALA A 606 -1.19 17.17 6.37
C ALA A 606 0.19 16.58 6.66
N VAL A 607 0.33 15.26 6.50
CA VAL A 607 1.58 14.49 6.64
C VAL A 607 1.62 13.39 5.58
N ASP A 608 2.81 12.93 5.22
CA ASP A 608 2.97 11.76 4.35
C ASP A 608 2.94 10.46 5.17
N ALA A 609 2.51 9.35 4.56
CA ALA A 609 2.50 8.05 5.24
C ALA A 609 3.90 7.59 5.69
N ALA A 610 4.97 7.99 4.98
CA ALA A 610 6.35 7.78 5.42
C ALA A 610 6.68 8.58 6.69
N ASP A 611 6.15 9.81 6.83
CA ASP A 611 6.36 10.59 8.05
C ASP A 611 5.65 9.93 9.25
N ALA A 612 4.43 9.42 9.07
CA ALA A 612 3.71 8.69 10.11
C ALA A 612 4.48 7.43 10.58
N LEU A 613 5.04 6.66 9.64
CA LEU A 613 5.87 5.49 9.95
C LEU A 613 7.12 5.89 10.75
N LEU A 614 7.87 6.89 10.27
CA LEU A 614 9.09 7.36 10.94
C LEU A 614 8.78 7.90 12.34
N TYR A 615 7.69 8.66 12.50
CA TYR A 615 7.24 9.17 13.79
C TYR A 615 6.88 8.05 14.78
N ALA A 616 6.01 7.12 14.37
CA ALA A 616 5.54 6.04 15.23
C ALA A 616 6.65 5.06 15.63
N SER A 617 7.54 4.75 14.68
CA SER A 617 8.68 3.85 14.92
C SER A 617 9.73 4.46 15.85
N MET A 618 9.91 5.79 15.85
CA MET A 618 10.74 6.49 16.82
C MET A 618 10.12 6.55 18.23
N ARG A 619 8.79 6.73 18.34
CA ARG A 619 8.12 6.91 19.63
C ARG A 619 7.79 5.60 20.34
N THR A 620 7.45 4.54 19.60
CA THR A 620 6.98 3.29 20.19
C THR A 620 7.95 2.13 20.01
N GLY A 621 8.56 2.01 18.82
CA GLY A 621 9.57 0.99 18.47
C GLY A 621 9.12 -0.48 18.55
N ASP A 622 7.93 -0.76 19.10
CA ASP A 622 7.44 -2.11 19.40
C ASP A 622 6.68 -2.72 18.23
N ARG A 623 7.06 -3.94 17.87
CA ARG A 623 6.43 -4.72 16.79
C ARG A 623 4.92 -4.86 16.98
N GLY A 624 4.48 -5.21 18.19
CA GLY A 624 3.06 -5.48 18.47
C GLY A 624 2.20 -4.25 18.18
N THR A 625 2.68 -3.06 18.59
CA THR A 625 2.01 -1.79 18.27
C THR A 625 1.99 -1.49 16.78
N LEU A 626 3.11 -1.66 16.07
CA LEU A 626 3.19 -1.39 14.63
C LEU A 626 2.27 -2.30 13.82
N GLU A 627 2.17 -3.58 14.19
CA GLU A 627 1.24 -4.54 13.58
C GLU A 627 -0.22 -4.15 13.84
N VAL A 628 -0.55 -3.69 15.06
CA VAL A 628 -1.90 -3.20 15.36
C VAL A 628 -2.22 -1.93 14.57
N ILE A 629 -1.26 -1.01 14.41
CA ILE A 629 -1.47 0.19 13.60
C ILE A 629 -1.73 -0.20 12.14
N ALA A 630 -0.93 -1.11 11.58
CA ALA A 630 -1.16 -1.63 10.23
C ALA A 630 -2.53 -2.30 10.08
N GLU A 631 -2.95 -3.09 11.07
CA GLU A 631 -4.24 -3.79 11.07
C GLU A 631 -5.43 -2.84 11.20
N ALA A 632 -5.30 -1.79 12.00
CA ALA A 632 -6.35 -0.83 12.30
C ALA A 632 -6.49 0.29 11.25
N SER A 633 -5.44 0.54 10.47
CA SER A 633 -5.42 1.54 9.40
C SER A 633 -6.29 1.11 8.21
N VAL A 634 -7.11 2.04 7.72
CA VAL A 634 -7.88 1.91 6.47
C VAL A 634 -7.22 2.62 5.29
N HIS A 635 -6.27 3.53 5.53
CA HIS A 635 -5.52 4.16 4.46
C HIS A 635 -4.51 3.15 3.87
N PRO A 636 -4.54 2.88 2.55
CA PRO A 636 -3.74 1.82 1.94
C PRO A 636 -2.24 2.00 2.19
N ASP A 637 -1.71 3.21 1.98
CA ASP A 637 -0.28 3.48 2.13
C ASP A 637 0.20 3.34 3.58
N VAL A 638 -0.61 3.77 4.56
CA VAL A 638 -0.27 3.67 5.99
C VAL A 638 -0.27 2.19 6.39
N ARG A 639 -1.32 1.45 6.03
CA ARG A 639 -1.42 0.01 6.28
C ARG A 639 -0.25 -0.77 5.68
N GLU A 640 0.08 -0.54 4.41
CA GLU A 640 1.14 -1.28 3.71
C GLU A 640 2.53 -0.96 4.29
N LEU A 641 2.85 0.32 4.50
CA LEU A 641 4.12 0.73 5.08
C LEU A 641 4.35 0.15 6.49
N PHE A 642 3.36 0.25 7.37
CA PHE A 642 3.47 -0.31 8.73
C PHE A 642 3.53 -1.84 8.71
N ALA A 643 2.79 -2.51 7.82
CA ALA A 643 2.86 -3.97 7.67
C ALA A 643 4.25 -4.44 7.22
N CYS A 644 4.82 -3.78 6.20
CA CYS A 644 6.17 -4.09 5.70
C CYS A 644 7.24 -3.82 6.76
N PHE A 645 7.15 -2.70 7.49
CA PHE A 645 8.09 -2.38 8.56
C PHE A 645 7.94 -3.31 9.78
N GLY A 646 6.72 -3.75 10.10
CA GLY A 646 6.46 -4.77 11.13
C GLY A 646 7.14 -6.10 10.82
N LYS A 647 7.05 -6.58 9.56
CA LYS A 647 7.78 -7.77 9.09
C LYS A 647 9.29 -7.59 9.18
N PHE A 648 9.81 -6.41 8.82
CA PHE A 648 11.23 -6.09 8.93
C PHE A 648 11.71 -6.17 10.39
N THR A 649 10.95 -5.57 11.30
CA THR A 649 11.25 -5.60 12.75
C THR A 649 11.22 -7.04 13.28
N ALA A 650 10.28 -7.86 12.81
CA ALA A 650 10.18 -9.27 13.18
C ALA A 650 11.39 -10.11 12.76
N ALA A 651 11.99 -9.81 11.59
CA ALA A 651 13.14 -10.52 11.04
C ALA A 651 14.45 -10.22 11.78
N LEU A 652 14.53 -9.09 12.51
CA LEU A 652 15.71 -8.69 13.28
C LEU A 652 15.73 -9.21 14.72
N ARG A 653 14.79 -10.10 15.10
CA ARG A 653 14.78 -10.69 16.44
C ARG A 653 15.94 -11.68 16.62
N PRO A 654 16.53 -11.79 17.82
CA PRO A 654 17.64 -12.71 18.08
C PRO A 654 17.36 -14.16 17.65
N GLU A 655 16.12 -14.62 17.86
CA GLU A 655 15.64 -15.95 17.46
C GLU A 655 15.74 -16.23 15.95
N GLN A 656 15.63 -15.18 15.12
CA GLN A 656 15.61 -15.29 13.65
C GLN A 656 16.99 -15.05 13.04
N LEU A 657 17.85 -14.27 13.70
CA LEU A 657 19.18 -13.90 13.19
C LEU A 657 20.23 -15.01 13.39
N GLY A 658 19.96 -16.01 14.24
CA GLY A 658 20.93 -17.04 14.61
C GLY A 658 22.00 -16.54 15.60
N ASN A 659 22.85 -17.44 16.09
CA ASN A 659 23.88 -17.11 17.09
C ASN A 659 25.25 -16.77 16.48
N ASP A 660 25.54 -17.28 15.29
CA ASP A 660 26.82 -17.05 14.59
C ASP A 660 26.91 -15.60 14.07
N PRO A 661 27.94 -14.83 14.44
CA PRO A 661 28.11 -13.43 14.00
C PRO A 661 28.02 -13.23 12.48
N THR A 662 28.52 -14.16 11.68
CA THR A 662 28.52 -14.05 10.21
C THR A 662 27.11 -14.23 9.65
N ILE A 663 26.42 -15.28 10.10
CA ILE A 663 25.02 -15.56 9.74
C ILE A 663 24.12 -14.40 10.16
N ARG A 664 24.35 -13.82 11.33
CA ARG A 664 23.61 -12.66 11.85
C ARG A 664 23.75 -11.43 10.96
N VAL A 665 24.96 -11.14 10.47
CA VAL A 665 25.20 -10.01 9.56
C VAL A 665 24.48 -10.21 8.23
N ASP A 666 24.58 -11.41 7.65
CA ASP A 666 23.89 -11.74 6.39
C ASP A 666 22.37 -11.68 6.53
N ALA A 667 21.82 -12.21 7.64
CA ALA A 667 20.39 -12.16 7.93
C ALA A 667 19.88 -10.73 8.12
N ALA A 668 20.62 -9.88 8.84
CA ALA A 668 20.25 -8.47 9.05
C ALA A 668 20.24 -7.66 7.74
N HIS A 669 21.25 -7.85 6.89
CA HIS A 669 21.33 -7.20 5.57
C HIS A 669 20.22 -7.70 4.62
N SER A 670 19.97 -9.01 4.62
CA SER A 670 18.89 -9.62 3.83
C SER A 670 17.52 -9.09 4.25
N ALA A 671 17.26 -8.98 5.55
CA ALA A 671 16.03 -8.40 6.08
C ALA A 671 15.82 -6.95 5.63
N LEU A 672 16.88 -6.13 5.66
CA LEU A 672 16.83 -4.74 5.20
C LEU A 672 16.56 -4.65 3.69
N THR A 673 17.22 -5.49 2.88
CA THR A 673 17.03 -5.51 1.42
C THR A 673 15.62 -5.96 1.04
N LYS A 674 15.10 -6.99 1.74
CA LYS A 674 13.72 -7.45 1.58
C LYS A 674 12.72 -6.36 1.93
N PHE A 675 12.91 -5.67 3.05
CA PHE A 675 12.08 -4.53 3.44
C PHE A 675 12.04 -3.46 2.34
N ILE A 676 13.19 -3.08 1.78
CA ILE A 676 13.26 -2.09 0.69
C ILE A 676 12.50 -2.55 -0.56
N SER A 677 12.55 -3.84 -0.89
CA SER A 677 11.83 -4.40 -2.05
C SER A 677 10.32 -4.48 -1.86
N GLU A 678 9.85 -4.58 -0.61
CA GLU A 678 8.42 -4.62 -0.25
C GLU A 678 7.83 -3.22 -0.01
N LEU A 679 8.63 -2.14 -0.08
CA LEU A 679 8.11 -0.78 0.05
C LEU A 679 7.27 -0.39 -1.18
N PRO A 680 6.12 0.29 -0.99
CA PRO A 680 5.29 0.76 -2.09
C PRO A 680 6.08 1.76 -2.97
N ALA A 681 6.01 1.58 -4.29
CA ALA A 681 6.75 2.39 -5.26
C ALA A 681 5.81 3.35 -6.00
N GLY A 682 6.25 4.60 -6.19
CA GLY A 682 5.53 5.60 -6.98
C GLY A 682 4.29 6.22 -6.30
N THR A 683 4.08 5.98 -5.01
CA THR A 683 2.95 6.52 -4.23
C THR A 683 3.19 7.97 -3.78
N SER A 684 4.40 8.30 -3.30
CA SER A 684 4.77 9.68 -2.96
C SER A 684 6.27 9.96 -3.11
N GLN A 685 6.63 11.24 -3.29
CA GLN A 685 8.03 11.68 -3.35
C GLN A 685 8.77 11.42 -2.03
N ARG A 686 8.07 11.49 -0.91
CA ARG A 686 8.59 11.20 0.44
C ARG A 686 8.95 9.73 0.60
N ILE A 687 8.07 8.83 0.17
CA ILE A 687 8.32 7.38 0.17
C ILE A 687 9.50 7.04 -0.75
N GLU A 688 9.59 7.65 -1.93
CA GLU A 688 10.72 7.45 -2.84
C GLU A 688 12.04 7.97 -2.24
N GLY A 689 12.01 9.11 -1.54
CA GLY A 689 13.14 9.64 -0.80
C GLY A 689 13.64 8.68 0.29
N LEU A 690 12.72 8.12 1.08
CA LEU A 690 13.03 7.10 2.08
C LEU A 690 13.62 5.83 1.45
N ARG A 691 13.00 5.31 0.37
CA ARG A 691 13.46 4.13 -0.36
C ARG A 691 14.86 4.31 -0.94
N SER A 692 15.14 5.49 -1.51
CA SER A 692 16.46 5.85 -2.04
C SER A 692 17.53 5.90 -0.94
N ALA A 693 17.22 6.53 0.20
CA ALA A 693 18.13 6.62 1.33
C ALA A 693 18.43 5.23 1.94
N LEU A 694 17.40 4.39 2.12
CA LEU A 694 17.57 3.00 2.58
C LEU A 694 18.36 2.14 1.59
N SER A 695 18.17 2.34 0.28
CA SER A 695 18.93 1.63 -0.75
C SER A 695 20.41 2.00 -0.74
N ARG A 696 20.74 3.28 -0.50
CA ARG A 696 22.14 3.71 -0.30
C ARG A 696 22.74 3.06 0.94
N LEU A 697 22.01 3.07 2.06
CA LEU A 697 22.43 2.40 3.29
C LEU A 697 22.69 0.91 3.05
N ALA A 698 21.77 0.18 2.43
CA ALA A 698 21.90 -1.25 2.16
C ALA A 698 23.10 -1.58 1.27
N ARG A 699 23.41 -0.76 0.26
CA ARG A 699 24.61 -0.92 -0.57
C ARG A 699 25.90 -0.71 0.23
N SER A 700 25.97 0.33 1.06
CA SER A 700 27.15 0.56 1.89
C SER A 700 27.34 -0.51 2.96
N LEU A 701 26.25 -1.01 3.55
CA LEU A 701 26.31 -2.15 4.47
C LEU A 701 26.72 -3.45 3.76
N ASP A 702 26.36 -3.64 2.50
CA ASP A 702 26.82 -4.78 1.70
C ASP A 702 28.34 -4.77 1.48
N ALA A 703 28.92 -3.58 1.28
CA ALA A 703 30.37 -3.43 1.18
C ALA A 703 31.08 -3.85 2.48
N VAL A 704 30.54 -3.46 3.65
CA VAL A 704 31.06 -3.91 4.96
C VAL A 704 30.86 -5.41 5.17
N ARG A 705 29.71 -5.95 4.77
CA ARG A 705 29.38 -7.38 4.85
C ARG A 705 30.26 -8.25 3.94
N SER A 706 30.62 -7.77 2.76
CA SER A 706 31.44 -8.54 1.80
C SER A 706 32.95 -8.37 2.03
N ALA A 707 33.37 -7.37 2.80
CA ALA A 707 34.77 -7.12 3.10
C ALA A 707 35.45 -8.30 3.84
N ARG A 708 36.68 -8.60 3.42
CA ARG A 708 37.57 -9.60 4.04
C ARG A 708 38.68 -8.97 4.89
N ALA A 709 38.91 -7.68 4.76
CA ALA A 709 39.89 -6.90 5.51
C ALA A 709 39.45 -5.42 5.56
N LEU A 710 40.10 -4.61 6.40
CA LEU A 710 39.82 -3.17 6.52
C LEU A 710 40.29 -2.34 5.32
N ALA A 711 41.37 -2.76 4.64
CA ALA A 711 41.97 -2.03 3.50
C ALA A 711 40.98 -1.58 2.39
N PRO A 712 40.15 -2.47 1.78
CA PRO A 712 39.24 -2.08 0.70
C PRO A 712 38.12 -1.09 1.14
N LEU A 713 37.89 -0.96 2.45
CA LEU A 713 36.94 0.01 2.99
C LEU A 713 37.56 1.40 3.21
N ALA A 714 38.90 1.47 3.27
CA ALA A 714 39.68 2.68 3.52
C ALA A 714 40.22 3.35 2.23
N ASP A 715 40.57 2.58 1.18
CA ASP A 715 41.37 3.05 0.03
C ASP A 715 40.60 3.66 -1.16
N ALA A 716 39.30 3.91 -1.04
CA ALA A 716 38.59 4.66 -2.08
C ALA A 716 39.02 6.14 -2.04
N THR A 717 39.84 6.54 -3.01
CA THR A 717 40.45 7.85 -3.17
C THR A 717 39.47 9.02 -2.95
N GLY A 718 39.60 9.70 -1.80
CA GLY A 718 38.88 10.93 -1.46
C GLY A 718 37.53 10.72 -0.77
N LYS A 719 37.09 11.73 0.00
CA LYS A 719 35.83 11.76 0.77
C LYS A 719 34.57 11.39 -0.04
N GLU A 720 34.61 11.40 -1.36
CA GLU A 720 33.45 11.24 -2.24
C GLU A 720 33.27 9.81 -2.83
N GLY A 721 34.11 8.82 -2.47
CA GLY A 721 34.04 7.46 -3.05
C GLY A 721 34.02 6.28 -2.07
N SER A 722 34.32 6.47 -0.79
CA SER A 722 34.38 5.35 0.18
C SER A 722 32.99 4.80 0.53
N PRO A 723 32.81 3.46 0.58
CA PRO A 723 31.58 2.85 1.08
C PRO A 723 31.19 3.32 2.49
N LEU A 724 32.19 3.63 3.33
CA LEU A 724 31.98 4.14 4.69
C LEU A 724 31.54 5.61 4.70
N ALA A 725 32.04 6.45 3.78
CA ALA A 725 31.56 7.82 3.62
C ALA A 725 30.13 7.85 3.06
N ALA A 726 29.82 6.97 2.09
CA ALA A 726 28.47 6.79 1.57
C ALA A 726 27.50 6.26 2.64
N LEU A 727 27.99 5.44 3.59
CA LEU A 727 27.23 4.99 4.75
C LEU A 727 26.86 6.18 5.66
N GLU A 728 27.84 7.03 5.99
CA GLU A 728 27.64 8.23 6.82
C GLU A 728 26.64 9.21 6.17
N ASP A 729 26.70 9.41 4.84
CA ASP A 729 25.74 10.23 4.09
C ASP A 729 24.32 9.62 4.11
N ALA A 730 24.21 8.29 3.93
CA ALA A 730 22.93 7.60 3.98
C ALA A 730 22.29 7.71 5.38
N LEU A 731 23.06 7.51 6.45
CA LEU A 731 22.60 7.69 7.84
C LEU A 731 22.20 9.13 8.11
N SER A 732 22.97 10.11 7.65
CA SER A 732 22.65 11.53 7.78
C SER A 732 21.36 11.89 7.03
N THR A 733 21.16 11.35 5.84
CA THR A 733 19.92 11.54 5.07
C THR A 733 18.71 10.95 5.78
N LEU A 734 18.83 9.71 6.30
CA LEU A 734 17.75 9.09 7.06
C LEU A 734 17.44 9.86 8.35
N SER A 735 18.46 10.34 9.08
CA SER A 735 18.26 11.18 10.27
C SER A 735 17.55 12.50 9.93
N ARG A 736 17.90 13.15 8.82
CA ARG A 736 17.15 14.34 8.34
C ARG A 736 15.69 14.02 8.01
N LEU A 737 15.42 12.88 7.35
CA LEU A 737 14.05 12.45 7.07
C LEU A 737 13.27 12.20 8.36
N THR A 738 13.87 11.49 9.31
CA THR A 738 13.28 11.18 10.63
C THR A 738 13.01 12.44 11.44
N SER A 739 13.99 13.35 11.59
CA SER A 739 13.79 14.62 12.28
C SER A 739 12.77 15.51 11.57
N GLY A 740 12.75 15.47 10.24
CA GLY A 740 11.73 16.15 9.45
C GLY A 740 10.33 15.60 9.71
N ALA A 741 10.18 14.29 9.88
CA ALA A 741 8.92 13.65 10.27
C ALA A 741 8.52 14.05 11.69
N LEU A 742 9.43 13.97 12.66
CA LEU A 742 9.20 14.40 14.04
C LEU A 742 8.72 15.85 14.12
N ARG A 743 9.37 16.77 13.37
CA ARG A 743 8.95 18.18 13.27
C ARG A 743 7.54 18.38 12.72
N ARG A 744 7.13 17.59 11.72
CA ARG A 744 5.78 17.66 11.16
C ARG A 744 4.70 17.22 12.14
N PHE A 745 5.08 16.42 13.15
CA PHE A 745 4.20 15.96 14.22
C PHE A 745 4.32 16.78 15.52
N SER A 746 5.26 17.73 15.60
CA SER A 746 5.31 18.71 16.68
C SER A 746 4.14 19.67 16.57
N TYR A 747 3.39 19.85 17.66
CA TYR A 747 2.20 20.71 17.71
C TYR A 747 2.30 21.86 18.73
N THR A 748 3.34 21.88 19.58
CA THR A 748 3.67 22.99 20.49
C THR A 748 4.92 23.72 20.00
N ASP A 749 4.92 25.05 20.08
CA ASP A 749 6.11 25.88 19.77
C ASP A 749 7.26 25.65 20.77
N ASP A 750 6.97 25.15 21.97
CA ASP A 750 7.95 24.83 23.03
C ASP A 750 8.58 23.43 22.89
N ASP A 751 8.05 22.54 22.04
CA ASP A 751 8.71 21.26 21.75
C ASP A 751 9.87 21.56 20.79
N GLU A 752 11.09 21.77 21.32
CA GLU A 752 12.32 21.74 20.52
C GLU A 752 12.37 20.40 19.78
N ALA A 753 11.87 20.39 18.54
CA ALA A 753 11.85 19.18 17.73
C ALA A 753 13.30 18.69 17.61
N PRO A 754 13.58 17.39 17.87
CA PRO A 754 14.95 16.91 17.95
C PRO A 754 15.72 17.37 16.72
N ALA A 755 16.78 18.15 16.94
CA ALA A 755 17.68 18.53 15.87
C ALA A 755 18.12 17.24 15.15
N SER A 756 18.26 17.30 13.82
CA SER A 756 18.82 16.17 13.09
C SER A 756 20.12 15.78 13.77
N VAL A 757 20.18 14.55 14.26
CA VAL A 757 21.38 14.07 14.93
C VAL A 757 22.47 14.08 13.87
N ALA A 758 23.46 14.95 14.08
CA ALA A 758 24.56 15.09 13.16
C ALA A 758 25.48 13.88 13.35
N PHE A 759 25.71 13.13 12.28
CA PHE A 759 26.81 12.15 12.22
C PHE A 759 28.14 12.89 11.94
N SER A 760 28.33 14.05 12.59
CA SER A 760 29.50 14.90 12.46
C SER A 760 30.50 14.54 13.55
N GLY A 761 31.51 13.78 13.17
CA GLY A 761 32.66 13.41 13.98
C GLY A 761 33.87 13.17 13.07
N GLU A 762 34.91 12.54 13.61
CA GLU A 762 35.97 11.97 12.78
C GLU A 762 35.36 10.91 11.85
N SER A 763 35.59 11.01 10.55
CA SER A 763 34.98 10.09 9.58
C SER A 763 35.39 8.66 9.86
N LEU A 764 34.42 7.75 9.84
CA LEU A 764 34.65 6.32 9.98
C LEU A 764 35.65 5.80 8.93
N ALA A 765 35.64 6.38 7.72
CA ALA A 765 36.63 6.07 6.70
C ALA A 765 38.05 6.44 7.14
N THR A 766 38.24 7.60 7.77
CA THR A 766 39.52 8.06 8.31
C THR A 766 39.98 7.17 9.47
N ILE A 767 39.10 6.84 10.41
CA ILE A 767 39.43 6.01 11.57
C ILE A 767 39.79 4.58 11.13
N VAL A 768 39.05 4.01 10.18
CA VAL A 768 39.35 2.70 9.61
C VAL A 768 40.68 2.73 8.84
N GLY A 769 40.99 3.83 8.13
CA GLY A 769 42.30 4.05 7.51
C GLY A 769 43.44 4.10 8.53
N MET A 770 43.27 4.81 9.65
CA MET A 770 44.28 4.88 10.71
C MET A 770 44.46 3.51 11.42
N ALA A 771 43.37 2.76 11.63
CA ALA A 771 43.40 1.41 12.20
C ALA A 771 44.06 0.40 11.25
N ARG A 772 43.89 0.56 9.93
CA ARG A 772 44.63 -0.18 8.90
C ARG A 772 46.13 0.09 9.00
N ASP A 773 46.52 1.36 9.14
CA ASP A 773 47.92 1.81 9.14
C ASP A 773 48.65 1.59 10.48
N GLY A 774 47.99 0.97 11.47
CA GLY A 774 48.57 0.72 12.79
C GLY A 774 48.92 1.99 13.59
N SER A 775 48.34 3.12 13.19
CA SER A 775 48.57 4.43 13.83
C SER A 775 47.76 4.58 15.12
N ALA A 776 48.19 5.47 16.03
CA ALA A 776 47.47 5.77 17.27
C ALA A 776 46.12 6.47 16.99
N ALA A 777 45.13 5.70 16.58
CA ALA A 777 43.75 6.14 16.37
C ALA A 777 42.99 6.17 17.71
N PRO A 778 41.91 6.97 17.82
CA PRO A 778 40.87 6.65 18.79
C PRO A 778 40.37 5.22 18.56
N ASN A 779 40.11 4.49 19.65
CA ASN A 779 39.70 3.08 19.59
C ASN A 779 38.52 2.92 18.59
N LEU A 780 38.73 2.12 17.52
CA LEU A 780 37.73 1.85 16.48
C LEU A 780 36.39 1.38 17.08
N GLU A 781 36.45 0.62 18.17
CA GLU A 781 35.29 0.19 18.95
C GLU A 781 34.50 1.37 19.52
N VAL A 782 35.20 2.36 20.10
CA VAL A 782 34.57 3.58 20.65
C VAL A 782 33.90 4.39 19.55
N SER A 783 34.49 4.46 18.36
CA SER A 783 33.91 5.19 17.23
C SER A 783 32.68 4.48 16.66
N ILE A 784 32.71 3.15 16.55
CA ILE A 784 31.54 2.35 16.15
C ILE A 784 30.44 2.48 17.19
N ASP A 785 30.75 2.39 18.48
CA ASP A 785 29.77 2.53 19.56
C ASP A 785 29.14 3.92 19.59
N LYS A 786 29.92 4.98 19.35
CA LYS A 786 29.39 6.33 19.16
C LYS A 786 28.41 6.36 17.99
N LEU A 787 28.80 5.87 16.82
CA LEU A 787 27.94 5.90 15.62
C LEU A 787 26.67 5.04 15.80
N VAL A 788 26.76 3.89 16.46
CA VAL A 788 25.61 3.05 16.81
C VAL A 788 24.69 3.77 17.80
N THR A 789 25.25 4.46 18.79
CA THR A 789 24.47 5.27 19.75
C THR A 789 23.76 6.43 19.05
N THR A 790 24.46 7.14 18.16
CA THR A 790 23.92 8.21 17.30
C THR A 790 22.81 7.69 16.38
N ALA A 791 23.02 6.52 15.76
CA ALA A 791 22.01 5.88 14.92
C ALA A 791 20.78 5.47 15.74
N SER A 792 20.97 4.94 16.95
CA SER A 792 19.88 4.52 17.83
C SER A 792 19.04 5.67 18.36
N SER A 793 19.60 6.89 18.45
CA SER A 793 18.85 8.08 18.85
C SER A 793 18.22 8.83 17.66
N GLY A 794 18.80 8.72 16.45
CA GLY A 794 18.36 9.46 15.26
C GLY A 794 17.51 8.67 14.26
N LEU A 795 17.45 7.33 14.37
CA LEU A 795 16.81 6.45 13.39
C LEU A 795 15.84 5.45 14.05
N PRO A 796 14.83 4.97 13.32
CA PRO A 796 13.95 3.91 13.79
C PRO A 796 14.73 2.69 14.28
N GLY A 797 14.32 2.12 15.42
CA GLY A 797 15.08 1.09 16.14
C GLY A 797 15.51 -0.11 15.28
N ALA A 798 14.63 -0.61 14.40
CA ALA A 798 14.96 -1.71 13.48
C ALA A 798 16.06 -1.33 12.47
N ILE A 799 16.05 -0.11 11.94
CA ILE A 799 17.07 0.38 11.00
C ILE A 799 18.40 0.56 11.75
N ALA A 800 18.36 1.16 12.94
CA ALA A 800 19.54 1.32 13.79
C ALA A 800 20.14 -0.04 14.19
N GLN A 801 19.30 -1.02 14.54
CA GLN A 801 19.72 -2.37 14.90
C GLN A 801 20.38 -3.10 13.72
N ALA A 802 19.79 -3.08 12.53
CA ALA A 802 20.39 -3.69 11.34
C ALA A 802 21.74 -3.05 11.01
N THR A 803 21.83 -1.71 11.11
CA THR A 803 23.08 -0.97 10.92
C THR A 803 24.13 -1.37 11.95
N ALA A 804 23.76 -1.47 13.23
CA ALA A 804 24.67 -1.83 14.31
C ALA A 804 25.22 -3.26 14.18
N ILE A 805 24.37 -4.22 13.80
CA ILE A 805 24.79 -5.62 13.58
C ILE A 805 25.88 -5.69 12.52
N VAL A 806 25.67 -5.01 11.38
CA VAL A 806 26.61 -5.06 10.26
C VAL A 806 27.88 -4.26 10.56
N LEU A 807 27.78 -3.09 11.20
CA LEU A 807 28.96 -2.27 11.52
C LEU A 807 29.90 -2.91 12.53
N ARG A 808 29.39 -3.66 13.52
CA ARG A 808 30.23 -4.35 14.49
C ARG A 808 31.14 -5.41 13.85
N ARG A 809 30.85 -5.85 12.61
CA ARG A 809 31.76 -6.71 11.84
C ARG A 809 33.12 -6.07 11.59
N LEU A 810 33.21 -4.73 11.49
CA LEU A 810 34.49 -4.03 11.29
C LEU A 810 35.52 -4.39 12.37
N LEU A 811 35.09 -4.65 13.61
CA LEU A 811 35.96 -5.04 14.72
C LEU A 811 36.55 -6.45 14.58
N THR A 812 35.95 -7.27 13.71
CA THR A 812 36.38 -8.65 13.45
C THR A 812 37.26 -8.78 12.21
N LEU A 813 37.36 -7.71 11.39
CA LEU A 813 38.13 -7.73 10.16
C LEU A 813 39.63 -7.50 10.44
N PRO A 814 40.53 -8.26 9.81
CA PRO A 814 41.96 -8.00 9.91
C PRO A 814 42.37 -6.72 9.16
N SER A 815 43.44 -6.05 9.62
CA SER A 815 43.95 -4.80 9.03
C SER A 815 44.38 -4.97 7.57
N GLN A 816 45.06 -6.09 7.28
CA GLN A 816 45.38 -6.55 5.93
C GLN A 816 44.78 -7.95 5.72
N PRO A 817 44.38 -8.31 4.50
CA PRO A 817 43.96 -9.67 4.23
C PRO A 817 45.12 -10.63 4.57
N ALA A 818 44.86 -11.63 5.41
CA ALA A 818 45.87 -12.63 5.73
C ALA A 818 46.31 -13.32 4.43
N ILE A 819 47.61 -13.25 4.11
CA ILE A 819 48.19 -14.05 3.03
C ILE A 819 48.22 -15.50 3.53
N VAL A 820 47.12 -16.22 3.32
CA VAL A 820 47.06 -17.66 3.55
C VAL A 820 47.61 -18.35 2.29
N ILE A 821 48.90 -18.68 2.33
CA ILE A 821 49.46 -19.68 1.42
C ILE A 821 49.03 -21.05 1.95
N ALA A 822 48.31 -21.79 1.10
CA ALA A 822 47.99 -23.23 1.16
C ALA A 822 46.55 -23.64 1.51
N ARG A 823 45.83 -24.02 0.43
CA ARG A 823 44.86 -25.14 0.33
C ARG A 823 43.36 -25.01 0.68
N PRO A 824 42.74 -23.93 1.22
CA PRO A 824 41.29 -23.91 1.48
C PRO A 824 40.50 -23.11 0.42
N TYR A 825 41.14 -22.68 -0.67
CA TYR A 825 40.52 -21.78 -1.66
C TYR A 825 39.48 -22.47 -2.55
N ILE A 826 39.58 -23.80 -2.71
CA ILE A 826 38.57 -24.59 -3.42
C ILE A 826 37.27 -24.67 -2.60
N ASP A 827 37.35 -24.72 -1.27
CA ASP A 827 36.17 -24.86 -0.39
C ASP A 827 35.41 -23.53 -0.17
N ALA A 828 36.04 -22.38 -0.40
CA ALA A 828 35.35 -21.09 -0.36
C ALA A 828 34.61 -20.76 -1.67
N LEU A 829 35.04 -21.38 -2.79
CA LEU A 829 34.37 -21.32 -4.09
C LEU A 829 33.20 -22.32 -4.22
N THR A 830 33.00 -23.19 -3.22
CA THR A 830 31.90 -24.17 -3.14
C THR A 830 30.74 -23.73 -2.26
N ALA A 831 30.70 -22.46 -1.78
CA ALA A 831 29.49 -21.91 -1.17
C ALA A 831 28.34 -21.95 -2.20
N GLU A 832 27.42 -22.90 -2.01
CA GLU A 832 26.36 -23.19 -2.96
C GLU A 832 25.41 -21.99 -3.09
N ALA A 833 25.52 -21.23 -4.18
CA ALA A 833 24.45 -20.35 -4.57
C ALA A 833 23.18 -21.19 -4.80
N PRO A 834 22.02 -20.80 -4.22
CA PRO A 834 20.81 -21.60 -4.32
C PRO A 834 20.46 -21.83 -5.79
N LEU A 835 20.11 -23.08 -6.11
CA LEU A 835 19.63 -23.42 -7.45
C LEU A 835 18.34 -22.64 -7.73
N PRO A 836 18.15 -22.15 -8.96
CA PRO A 836 17.02 -21.29 -9.29
C PRO A 836 15.70 -22.06 -9.24
N ALA A 837 14.62 -21.37 -8.87
CA ALA A 837 13.28 -21.97 -8.69
C ALA A 837 12.69 -22.62 -9.96
N TRP A 838 13.17 -22.22 -11.16
CA TRP A 838 12.75 -22.82 -12.42
C TRP A 838 13.39 -24.20 -12.67
N LEU A 839 14.48 -24.53 -11.97
CA LEU A 839 15.14 -25.83 -12.11
C LEU A 839 14.22 -26.91 -11.52
N PRO A 840 13.90 -27.98 -12.27
CA PRO A 840 13.04 -29.02 -11.74
C PRO A 840 13.62 -29.68 -10.48
N PRO A 841 12.79 -30.25 -9.58
CA PRO A 841 13.28 -30.92 -8.36
C PRO A 841 14.30 -32.03 -8.62
N HIS A 842 14.21 -32.68 -9.78
CA HIS A 842 15.11 -33.75 -10.22
C HIS A 842 16.44 -33.23 -10.82
N ARG A 843 16.63 -31.91 -10.90
CA ARG A 843 17.85 -31.22 -11.34
C ARG A 843 18.36 -31.61 -12.74
N MET A 844 17.48 -32.03 -13.66
CA MET A 844 17.88 -32.33 -15.04
C MET A 844 17.49 -31.22 -16.01
N VAL A 845 18.39 -30.89 -16.94
CA VAL A 845 18.15 -29.96 -18.05
C VAL A 845 18.84 -30.49 -19.30
N GLY A 846 18.08 -30.70 -20.38
CA GLY A 846 18.61 -31.12 -21.70
C GLY A 846 19.54 -32.33 -21.66
N GLY A 847 19.24 -33.35 -20.83
CA GLY A 847 20.05 -34.58 -20.72
C GLY A 847 21.23 -34.49 -19.75
N PHE A 848 21.40 -33.38 -19.03
CA PHE A 848 22.46 -33.19 -18.04
C PHE A 848 21.90 -33.06 -16.63
N TYR A 849 22.61 -33.59 -15.65
CA TYR A 849 22.32 -33.43 -14.23
C TYR A 849 23.09 -32.24 -13.64
N VAL A 850 22.37 -31.31 -13.03
CA VAL A 850 22.92 -30.07 -12.44
C VAL A 850 23.42 -30.33 -11.02
N HIS A 851 24.74 -30.20 -10.84
CA HIS A 851 25.37 -30.33 -9.53
C HIS A 851 25.23 -29.05 -8.71
N ARG A 852 25.70 -27.93 -9.27
CA ARG A 852 25.71 -26.61 -8.62
C ARG A 852 25.72 -25.47 -9.64
N ARG A 853 25.33 -24.27 -9.21
CA ARG A 853 25.50 -23.04 -10.00
C ARG A 853 26.96 -22.56 -9.88
N LEU A 854 27.55 -22.13 -11.00
CA LEU A 854 28.91 -21.59 -11.07
C LEU A 854 28.92 -20.06 -11.04
N GLY A 855 27.90 -19.42 -11.64
CA GLY A 855 27.74 -17.96 -11.63
C GLY A 855 26.58 -17.49 -12.53
N GLY A 856 26.37 -16.17 -12.61
CA GLY A 856 25.41 -15.52 -13.51
C GLY A 856 26.05 -14.31 -14.20
N GLY A 857 25.83 -14.18 -15.51
CA GLY A 857 26.30 -13.07 -16.34
C GLY A 857 25.16 -12.34 -17.04
N SER A 858 25.50 -11.35 -17.87
CA SER A 858 24.56 -10.48 -18.59
C SER A 858 23.64 -11.21 -19.58
N LEU A 859 24.03 -12.40 -20.04
CA LEU A 859 23.31 -13.19 -21.04
C LEU A 859 22.81 -14.56 -20.51
N GLY A 860 23.02 -14.88 -19.22
CA GLY A 860 22.57 -16.15 -18.66
C GLY A 860 23.32 -16.67 -17.43
N SER A 861 22.84 -17.79 -16.91
CA SER A 861 23.45 -18.51 -15.77
C SER A 861 24.27 -19.71 -16.23
N VAL A 862 25.37 -19.99 -15.52
CA VAL A 862 26.25 -21.13 -15.80
C VAL A 862 26.22 -22.12 -14.64
N PHE A 863 26.17 -23.41 -14.96
CA PHE A 863 26.07 -24.52 -14.02
C PHE A 863 27.18 -25.56 -14.26
N VAL A 864 27.60 -26.22 -13.17
CA VAL A 864 28.42 -27.44 -13.26
C VAL A 864 27.48 -28.63 -13.42
N VAL A 865 27.70 -29.41 -14.48
CA VAL A 865 26.84 -30.54 -14.84
C VAL A 865 27.63 -31.80 -15.17
N SER A 866 26.98 -32.96 -15.14
CA SER A 866 27.46 -34.21 -15.77
C SER A 866 26.36 -34.78 -16.66
N ARG A 867 26.67 -35.77 -17.50
CA ARG A 867 25.64 -36.50 -18.24
C ARG A 867 24.65 -37.13 -17.25
N ALA A 868 23.35 -37.09 -17.57
CA ALA A 868 22.32 -37.56 -16.64
C ALA A 868 22.46 -39.03 -16.25
N GLU A 869 22.97 -39.87 -17.17
CA GLU A 869 23.25 -41.30 -16.96
C GLU A 869 24.39 -41.52 -15.95
N GLU A 870 25.32 -40.57 -15.85
CA GLU A 870 26.52 -40.63 -15.01
C GLU A 870 26.33 -39.86 -13.68
N ARG A 871 25.10 -39.45 -13.33
CA ARG A 871 24.82 -38.56 -12.18
C ARG A 871 25.30 -39.09 -10.82
N HIS A 872 25.42 -40.42 -10.69
CA HIS A 872 25.88 -41.09 -9.47
C HIS A 872 27.34 -41.51 -9.52
N ASP A 873 28.03 -41.30 -10.64
CA ASP A 873 29.45 -41.58 -10.76
C ASP A 873 30.26 -40.37 -10.27
N PRO A 874 31.03 -40.49 -9.17
CA PRO A 874 31.87 -39.40 -8.68
C PRO A 874 33.00 -39.05 -9.67
N ASN A 875 33.37 -39.97 -10.56
CA ASN A 875 34.42 -39.78 -11.56
C ASN A 875 33.88 -39.33 -12.93
N ALA A 876 32.58 -39.07 -13.03
CA ALA A 876 31.97 -38.57 -14.27
C ALA A 876 32.60 -37.25 -14.73
N GLU A 877 32.86 -37.14 -16.03
CA GLU A 877 33.33 -35.90 -16.66
C GLU A 877 32.33 -34.76 -16.35
N LYS A 878 32.85 -33.62 -15.90
CA LYS A 878 32.05 -32.44 -15.58
C LYS A 878 32.12 -31.42 -16.71
N PHE A 879 31.00 -30.73 -16.92
CA PHE A 879 30.84 -29.73 -17.98
C PHE A 879 30.29 -28.41 -17.41
N ALA A 880 30.51 -27.34 -18.15
CA ALA A 880 29.87 -26.05 -17.93
C ALA A 880 28.63 -25.94 -18.82
N LEU A 881 27.46 -25.77 -18.23
CA LEU A 881 26.18 -25.60 -18.93
C LEU A 881 25.67 -24.18 -18.72
N LYS A 882 25.57 -23.40 -19.80
CA LYS A 882 25.00 -22.05 -19.82
C LYS A 882 23.54 -22.11 -20.25
N VAL A 883 22.68 -21.37 -19.56
CA VAL A 883 21.25 -21.19 -19.91
C VAL A 883 20.93 -19.70 -20.01
N PRO A 884 20.03 -19.29 -20.93
CA PRO A 884 19.58 -17.92 -21.03
C PRO A 884 18.70 -17.51 -19.83
N ASP A 885 18.97 -16.34 -19.27
CA ASP A 885 18.12 -15.71 -18.24
C ASP A 885 17.41 -14.49 -18.83
N TYR A 886 16.21 -14.72 -19.37
CA TYR A 886 15.33 -13.66 -19.86
C TYR A 886 14.39 -13.23 -18.73
N ASP A 887 14.75 -12.16 -18.02
CA ASP A 887 14.00 -11.60 -16.91
C ASP A 887 13.32 -10.25 -17.27
N ALA A 888 12.60 -9.66 -16.31
CA ALA A 888 11.89 -8.38 -16.51
C ALA A 888 12.82 -7.20 -16.83
N THR A 889 14.13 -7.34 -16.60
CA THR A 889 15.15 -6.34 -16.93
C THR A 889 15.59 -6.50 -18.39
N ALA A 890 15.88 -7.74 -18.82
CA ALA A 890 16.21 -8.09 -20.21
C ALA A 890 15.05 -7.78 -21.18
N ALA A 891 13.80 -7.99 -20.74
CA ALA A 891 12.61 -7.69 -21.53
C ALA A 891 12.38 -6.19 -21.81
N ARG A 892 13.11 -5.29 -21.14
CA ARG A 892 13.03 -3.83 -21.37
C ARG A 892 13.96 -3.36 -22.49
N SER A 893 14.98 -4.14 -22.84
CA SER A 893 16.04 -3.73 -23.78
C SER A 893 16.07 -4.56 -25.06
N VAL A 894 15.70 -5.84 -25.02
CA VAL A 894 15.79 -6.76 -26.16
C VAL A 894 14.59 -7.73 -26.14
N SER A 895 14.02 -8.06 -27.30
CA SER A 895 12.95 -9.06 -27.38
C SER A 895 13.47 -10.47 -27.09
N GLU A 896 12.64 -11.37 -26.56
CA GLU A 896 13.01 -12.78 -26.30
C GLU A 896 13.58 -13.46 -27.56
N SER A 897 13.00 -13.16 -28.73
CA SER A 897 13.46 -13.69 -30.02
C SER A 897 14.88 -13.24 -30.38
N GLU A 898 15.21 -11.99 -30.05
CA GLU A 898 16.51 -11.39 -30.32
C GLU A 898 17.54 -11.84 -29.28
N PHE A 899 17.14 -12.01 -28.02
CA PHE A 899 17.96 -12.61 -26.97
C PHE A 899 18.36 -14.06 -27.29
N LEU A 900 17.40 -14.88 -27.75
CA LEU A 900 17.67 -16.24 -28.21
C LEU A 900 18.55 -16.28 -29.47
N LYS A 901 18.47 -15.25 -30.33
CA LYS A 901 19.37 -15.09 -31.48
C LYS A 901 20.80 -14.84 -31.03
N LEU A 902 21.03 -14.01 -30.00
CA LEU A 902 22.36 -13.80 -29.41
C LEU A 902 22.93 -15.11 -28.86
N PHE A 903 22.12 -15.87 -28.11
CA PHE A 903 22.53 -17.14 -27.53
C PHE A 903 22.89 -18.20 -28.58
N ARG A 904 22.15 -18.26 -29.70
CA ARG A 904 22.51 -19.12 -30.86
C ARG A 904 23.80 -18.69 -31.55
N GLN A 905 24.06 -17.38 -31.61
CA GLN A 905 25.29 -16.86 -32.21
C GLN A 905 26.52 -17.20 -31.37
N GLU A 906 26.42 -17.13 -30.05
CA GLU A 906 27.46 -17.59 -29.12
C GLU A 906 27.79 -19.08 -29.35
N ALA A 907 26.77 -19.94 -29.38
CA ALA A 907 26.96 -21.37 -29.65
C ALA A 907 27.58 -21.62 -31.03
N GLY A 908 27.14 -20.88 -32.06
CA GLY A 908 27.68 -20.98 -33.41
C GLY A 908 29.12 -20.49 -33.55
N ALA A 909 29.51 -19.48 -32.75
CA ALA A 909 30.90 -19.02 -32.68
C ALA A 909 31.77 -20.12 -32.10
N LEU A 910 31.42 -20.66 -30.92
CA LEU A 910 32.19 -21.71 -30.25
C LEU A 910 32.29 -23.00 -31.07
N LEU A 911 31.21 -23.39 -31.76
CA LEU A 911 31.22 -24.56 -32.67
C LEU A 911 32.16 -24.39 -33.87
N SER A 912 32.41 -23.14 -34.31
CA SER A 912 33.28 -22.87 -35.46
C SER A 912 34.77 -22.85 -35.08
N LEU A 913 35.11 -22.84 -33.78
CA LEU A 913 36.48 -22.73 -33.33
C LEU A 913 37.19 -24.10 -33.38
N PRO A 914 38.50 -24.13 -33.69
CA PRO A 914 39.28 -25.35 -33.64
C PRO A 914 39.51 -25.80 -32.19
N ASP A 915 39.71 -27.10 -31.99
CA ASP A 915 40.18 -27.63 -30.71
C ASP A 915 41.56 -27.03 -30.39
N HIS A 916 41.66 -26.30 -29.29
CA HIS A 916 42.86 -25.57 -28.93
C HIS A 916 43.00 -25.50 -27.40
N ILE A 917 44.23 -25.64 -26.88
CA ILE A 917 44.48 -25.70 -25.43
C ILE A 917 44.03 -24.44 -24.67
N ASN A 918 44.06 -23.28 -25.33
CA ASN A 918 43.66 -21.99 -24.75
C ASN A 918 42.19 -21.61 -25.03
N LEU A 919 41.37 -22.54 -25.56
CA LEU A 919 39.93 -22.38 -25.81
C LEU A 919 39.16 -23.58 -25.23
N PRO A 920 37.95 -23.40 -24.69
CA PRO A 920 37.15 -24.50 -24.19
C PRO A 920 36.56 -25.32 -25.34
N ARG A 921 36.57 -26.64 -25.19
CA ARG A 921 35.93 -27.53 -26.16
C ARG A 921 34.42 -27.37 -26.15
N PHE A 922 33.81 -27.24 -27.34
CA PHE A 922 32.36 -27.31 -27.53
C PHE A 922 31.86 -28.73 -27.24
N VAL A 923 30.76 -28.88 -26.48
CA VAL A 923 30.17 -30.19 -26.20
C VAL A 923 28.85 -30.35 -26.95
N THR A 924 27.86 -29.50 -26.67
CA THR A 924 26.57 -29.53 -27.37
C THR A 924 25.80 -28.22 -27.20
N PHE A 925 24.86 -27.98 -28.10
CA PHE A 925 23.90 -26.90 -28.01
C PHE A 925 22.52 -27.44 -28.37
N ASP A 926 21.53 -27.22 -27.49
CA ASP A 926 20.15 -27.61 -27.72
C ASP A 926 19.20 -26.45 -27.43
N ALA A 927 18.69 -25.85 -28.51
CA ALA A 927 17.71 -24.77 -28.43
C ALA A 927 16.30 -25.25 -28.04
N GLY A 928 16.02 -26.55 -28.16
CA GLY A 928 14.74 -27.18 -27.82
C GLY A 928 14.68 -27.76 -26.41
N ALA A 929 15.81 -27.77 -25.69
CA ALA A 929 15.89 -28.24 -24.32
C ALA A 929 14.84 -27.55 -23.43
N ARG A 930 14.23 -28.35 -22.54
CA ARG A 930 13.26 -27.88 -21.54
C ARG A 930 13.88 -27.99 -20.14
N PRO A 931 13.56 -27.06 -19.21
CA PRO A 931 12.68 -25.89 -19.40
C PRO A 931 13.30 -24.73 -20.17
N LYS A 932 14.62 -24.72 -20.39
CA LYS A 932 15.35 -23.66 -21.09
C LYS A 932 16.36 -24.24 -22.11
N PRO A 933 16.69 -23.51 -23.19
CA PRO A 933 17.81 -23.81 -24.08
C PRO A 933 19.13 -23.98 -23.32
N ILE A 934 20.03 -24.82 -23.83
CA ILE A 934 21.32 -25.10 -23.21
C ILE A 934 22.48 -24.94 -24.20
N LEU A 935 23.61 -24.43 -23.69
CA LEU A 935 24.94 -24.52 -24.31
C LEU A 935 25.87 -25.21 -23.33
N VAL A 936 26.43 -26.35 -23.73
CA VAL A 936 27.34 -27.14 -22.91
C VAL A 936 28.73 -27.08 -23.52
N MET A 937 29.71 -26.77 -22.68
CA MET A 937 31.12 -26.68 -23.03
C MET A 937 31.98 -27.34 -21.94
N GLU A 938 33.26 -27.50 -22.23
CA GLU A 938 34.26 -27.94 -21.27
C GLU A 938 34.22 -27.09 -19.98
N LEU A 939 34.20 -27.76 -18.82
CA LEU A 939 34.41 -27.08 -17.56
C LEU A 939 35.90 -26.85 -17.36
N ILE A 940 36.33 -25.59 -17.37
CA ILE A 940 37.73 -25.25 -17.09
C ILE A 940 37.92 -25.18 -15.58
N ASP A 941 38.61 -26.18 -15.03
CA ASP A 941 39.01 -26.18 -13.63
C ASP A 941 40.30 -25.37 -13.44
N GLY A 942 40.19 -24.21 -12.78
CA GLY A 942 41.27 -23.25 -12.66
C GLY A 942 40.86 -21.95 -11.98
N ILE A 943 41.83 -21.06 -11.80
CA ILE A 943 41.64 -19.76 -11.13
C ILE A 943 41.42 -18.68 -12.19
N ARG A 944 40.40 -17.84 -12.03
CA ARG A 944 40.17 -16.69 -12.93
C ARG A 944 41.31 -15.66 -12.82
N CYS A 945 41.71 -15.09 -13.94
CA CYS A 945 42.79 -14.10 -14.00
C CYS A 945 42.48 -12.86 -13.14
N GLU A 946 41.23 -12.41 -13.11
CA GLU A 946 40.74 -11.36 -12.20
C GLU A 946 41.17 -11.63 -10.74
N HIS A 947 40.99 -12.86 -10.27
CA HIS A 947 41.34 -13.22 -8.90
C HIS A 947 42.85 -13.31 -8.69
N LEU A 948 43.63 -13.64 -9.73
CA LEU A 948 45.09 -13.63 -9.65
C LEU A 948 45.63 -12.19 -9.54
N ILE A 949 45.00 -11.26 -10.26
CA ILE A 949 45.33 -9.82 -10.23
C ILE A 949 44.93 -9.22 -8.88
N ASP A 950 43.66 -9.38 -8.47
CA ASP A 950 43.11 -8.80 -7.23
C ASP A 950 43.87 -9.23 -5.98
N ASN A 951 44.26 -10.51 -5.93
CA ASN A 951 44.99 -11.06 -4.79
C ASN A 951 46.51 -10.91 -4.91
N ARG A 952 47.00 -10.18 -5.94
CA ARG A 952 48.43 -9.98 -6.19
C ARG A 952 49.25 -11.29 -6.21
N HIS A 953 48.67 -12.35 -6.77
CA HIS A 953 49.26 -13.71 -6.82
C HIS A 953 50.02 -14.00 -8.13
N LEU A 954 50.32 -12.98 -8.93
CA LEU A 954 51.08 -13.14 -10.17
C LEU A 954 52.58 -12.97 -9.93
N ASN A 955 53.36 -13.73 -10.70
CA ASN A 955 54.78 -13.47 -10.90
C ASN A 955 55.04 -13.25 -12.39
N VAL A 956 56.25 -12.81 -12.75
CA VAL A 956 56.57 -12.48 -14.15
C VAL A 956 56.42 -13.68 -15.07
N GLU A 957 56.81 -14.88 -14.65
CA GLU A 957 56.71 -16.10 -15.45
C GLU A 957 55.24 -16.43 -15.76
N THR A 958 54.38 -16.47 -14.74
CA THR A 958 52.94 -16.68 -14.89
C THR A 958 52.30 -15.59 -15.75
N THR A 959 52.71 -14.32 -15.60
CA THR A 959 52.23 -13.21 -16.42
C THR A 959 52.57 -13.41 -17.89
N LEU A 960 53.81 -13.80 -18.22
CA LEU A 960 54.20 -14.07 -19.61
C LEU A 960 53.43 -15.27 -20.20
N VAL A 961 53.19 -16.30 -19.40
CA VAL A 961 52.38 -17.46 -19.78
C VAL A 961 50.93 -17.06 -20.06
N LEU A 962 50.32 -16.25 -19.19
CA LEU A 962 48.97 -15.69 -19.40
C LEU A 962 48.90 -14.92 -20.73
N LEU A 963 49.84 -14.00 -20.96
CA LEU A 963 49.84 -13.16 -22.16
C LEU A 963 50.04 -13.97 -23.45
N ASP A 964 51.00 -14.90 -23.49
CA ASP A 964 51.24 -15.71 -24.70
C ASP A 964 50.06 -16.64 -24.97
N GLY A 965 49.47 -17.26 -23.94
CA GLY A 965 48.35 -18.17 -24.12
C GLY A 965 47.04 -17.47 -24.46
N ILE A 966 46.78 -16.26 -23.94
CA ILE A 966 45.67 -15.41 -24.41
C ILE A 966 45.85 -15.09 -25.89
N LEU A 967 47.05 -14.66 -26.30
CA LEU A 967 47.33 -14.36 -27.70
C LEU A 967 47.23 -15.62 -28.59
N ALA A 968 47.61 -16.79 -28.08
CA ALA A 968 47.46 -18.06 -28.80
C ALA A 968 45.98 -18.43 -29.01
N GLY A 969 45.14 -18.21 -27.99
CA GLY A 969 43.68 -18.36 -28.11
C GLY A 969 43.09 -17.39 -29.13
N LEU A 970 43.47 -16.11 -29.07
CA LEU A 970 43.03 -15.11 -30.05
C LEU A 970 43.51 -15.45 -31.47
N GLU A 971 44.75 -15.90 -31.64
CA GLU A 971 45.28 -16.36 -32.92
C GLU A 971 44.42 -17.49 -33.53
N ALA A 972 44.04 -18.47 -32.71
CA ALA A 972 43.15 -19.55 -33.13
C ALA A 972 41.76 -19.02 -33.53
N MET A 973 41.15 -18.12 -32.76
CA MET A 973 39.85 -17.50 -33.10
C MET A 973 39.91 -16.64 -34.36
N HIS A 974 40.97 -15.84 -34.50
CA HIS A 974 41.18 -14.91 -35.61
C HIS A 974 41.40 -15.65 -36.93
N SER A 975 41.96 -16.87 -36.90
CA SER A 975 42.10 -17.73 -38.08
C SER A 975 40.75 -18.10 -38.71
N GLU A 976 39.70 -18.20 -37.89
CA GLU A 976 38.31 -18.46 -38.29
C GLU A 976 37.49 -17.16 -38.52
N LYS A 977 38.18 -16.00 -38.47
CA LYS A 977 37.62 -14.64 -38.56
C LYS A 977 36.61 -14.33 -37.46
N ILE A 978 36.76 -14.94 -36.28
CA ILE A 978 35.91 -14.73 -35.11
C ILE A 978 36.70 -13.90 -34.10
N GLY A 979 36.11 -12.79 -33.64
CA GLY A 979 36.63 -12.06 -32.49
C GLY A 979 35.93 -12.48 -31.19
N HIS A 980 36.61 -12.32 -30.06
CA HIS A 980 36.06 -12.57 -28.72
C HIS A 980 35.18 -11.42 -28.24
N LEU A 981 35.59 -10.17 -28.51
CA LEU A 981 34.87 -8.91 -28.26
C LEU A 981 34.50 -8.62 -26.79
N ASP A 982 34.92 -9.44 -25.83
CA ASP A 982 34.75 -9.19 -24.38
C ASP A 982 35.98 -9.63 -23.59
N LEU A 983 37.16 -9.25 -24.06
CA LEU A 983 38.41 -9.67 -23.45
C LEU A 983 38.69 -8.85 -22.17
N LYS A 984 38.64 -9.51 -21.01
CA LYS A 984 38.84 -8.94 -19.67
C LYS A 984 39.32 -10.01 -18.67
N PRO A 985 39.82 -9.64 -17.47
CA PRO A 985 40.38 -10.60 -16.52
C PRO A 985 39.41 -11.70 -16.07
N SER A 986 38.11 -11.40 -15.94
CA SER A 986 37.10 -12.38 -15.52
C SER A 986 36.79 -13.45 -16.58
N ASN A 987 37.21 -13.22 -17.83
CA ASN A 987 37.03 -14.11 -18.98
C ASN A 987 38.29 -14.93 -19.33
N VAL A 988 39.30 -14.94 -18.45
CA VAL A 988 40.50 -15.78 -18.59
C VAL A 988 40.58 -16.71 -17.37
N VAL A 989 40.69 -18.02 -17.58
CA VAL A 989 40.86 -19.01 -16.52
C VAL A 989 42.21 -19.70 -16.65
N LEU A 990 43.01 -19.71 -15.59
CA LEU A 990 44.28 -20.40 -15.53
C LEU A 990 44.06 -21.84 -15.07
N ARG A 991 43.97 -22.76 -16.03
CA ARG A 991 43.85 -24.20 -15.83
C ARG A 991 45.14 -24.75 -15.21
N ALA A 992 44.98 -25.55 -14.16
CA ALA A 992 46.08 -26.21 -13.45
C ALA A 992 47.25 -25.27 -13.02
N GLY A 993 47.02 -23.96 -12.96
CA GLY A 993 48.04 -22.96 -12.61
C GLY A 993 49.02 -22.59 -13.73
N THR A 994 48.92 -23.17 -14.93
CA THR A 994 49.90 -22.96 -16.00
C THR A 994 49.31 -22.72 -17.39
N GLU A 995 48.02 -22.96 -17.62
CA GLU A 995 47.42 -22.91 -18.96
C GLU A 995 46.24 -21.92 -19.00
N PRO A 996 46.38 -20.72 -19.59
CA PRO A 996 45.25 -19.79 -19.71
C PRO A 996 44.24 -20.30 -20.73
N VAL A 997 42.95 -20.15 -20.42
CA VAL A 997 41.84 -20.50 -21.31
C VAL A 997 40.89 -19.31 -21.39
N LEU A 998 40.57 -18.88 -22.60
CA LEU A 998 39.56 -17.83 -22.85
C LEU A 998 38.16 -18.41 -22.70
N VAL A 999 37.32 -17.78 -21.90
CA VAL A 999 35.95 -18.23 -21.61
C VAL A 999 34.94 -17.10 -21.85
N ASP A 1000 33.65 -17.47 -21.93
CA ASP A 1000 32.51 -16.59 -22.18
C ASP A 1000 32.49 -15.94 -23.59
N PHE A 1001 31.77 -16.60 -24.50
CA PHE A 1001 31.71 -16.23 -25.92
C PHE A 1001 30.44 -15.41 -26.25
N GLY A 1002 29.79 -14.82 -25.25
CA GLY A 1002 28.50 -14.14 -25.39
C GLY A 1002 28.48 -12.98 -26.40
N LEU A 1003 29.62 -12.32 -26.61
CA LEU A 1003 29.78 -11.27 -27.63
C LEU A 1003 30.57 -11.72 -28.86
N ALA A 1004 31.06 -12.97 -28.88
CA ALA A 1004 31.95 -13.45 -29.92
C ALA A 1004 31.24 -13.51 -31.28
N GLY A 1005 31.97 -13.18 -32.35
CA GLY A 1005 31.39 -13.20 -33.68
C GLY A 1005 32.28 -12.64 -34.77
N ARG A 1006 31.76 -12.67 -36.00
CA ARG A 1006 32.45 -12.22 -37.22
C ARG A 1006 32.22 -10.73 -37.55
N GLN A 1007 31.43 -10.03 -36.75
CA GLN A 1007 31.06 -8.64 -36.96
C GLN A 1007 31.07 -7.88 -35.63
N ILE A 1008 31.55 -6.64 -35.65
CA ILE A 1008 31.44 -5.71 -34.52
C ILE A 1008 30.01 -5.19 -34.47
N ARG A 1009 29.40 -5.20 -33.29
CA ARG A 1009 28.10 -4.58 -33.04
C ARG A 1009 28.32 -3.32 -32.19
N PRO A 1010 27.48 -2.29 -32.34
CA PRO A 1010 27.58 -1.11 -31.48
C PRO A 1010 27.53 -1.51 -30.00
N GLY A 1011 28.58 -1.14 -29.26
CA GLY A 1011 28.72 -1.41 -27.84
C GLY A 1011 29.01 -2.87 -27.45
N CYS A 1012 29.50 -3.72 -28.35
CA CYS A 1012 29.89 -5.09 -28.04
C CYS A 1012 31.24 -5.19 -27.31
N ALA A 1013 31.38 -4.57 -26.13
CA ALA A 1013 32.54 -4.74 -25.25
C ALA A 1013 32.22 -4.26 -23.82
N THR A 1014 33.00 -4.73 -22.85
CA THR A 1014 33.05 -4.11 -21.52
C THR A 1014 33.71 -2.73 -21.60
N ALA A 1015 33.09 -1.71 -20.99
CA ALA A 1015 33.47 -0.30 -21.14
C ALA A 1015 34.97 -0.01 -20.89
N ALA A 1016 35.58 -0.66 -19.90
CA ALA A 1016 37.00 -0.46 -19.52
C ALA A 1016 38.03 -1.09 -20.48
N TYR A 1017 37.59 -1.94 -21.41
CA TYR A 1017 38.48 -2.68 -22.34
C TYR A 1017 38.11 -2.45 -23.80
N GLY A 1018 37.00 -1.77 -24.09
CA GLY A 1018 36.43 -1.65 -25.43
C GLY A 1018 37.23 -0.73 -26.35
N ALA A 1019 37.49 -1.19 -27.56
CA ALA A 1019 38.16 -0.39 -28.59
C ALA A 1019 37.26 0.75 -29.12
N PRO A 1020 37.81 1.90 -29.57
CA PRO A 1020 37.02 3.04 -30.06
C PRO A 1020 36.02 2.67 -31.16
N GLU A 1021 36.38 1.75 -32.07
CA GLU A 1021 35.51 1.32 -33.16
C GLU A 1021 34.25 0.55 -32.69
N VAL A 1022 34.27 -0.07 -31.51
CA VAL A 1022 33.10 -0.74 -30.92
C VAL A 1022 32.02 0.28 -30.56
N TRP A 1023 32.43 1.51 -30.27
CA TRP A 1023 31.56 2.65 -29.95
C TRP A 1023 31.24 3.52 -31.16
N GLY A 1024 31.62 3.09 -32.38
CA GLY A 1024 31.39 3.83 -33.61
C GLY A 1024 32.38 4.98 -33.87
N ALA A 1025 33.49 5.03 -33.14
CA ALA A 1025 34.49 6.10 -33.24
C ALA A 1025 35.78 5.66 -33.96
N ALA A 1026 35.64 4.97 -35.09
CA ALA A 1026 36.78 4.62 -35.93
C ALA A 1026 37.22 5.83 -36.79
N PRO A 1027 38.52 6.04 -37.05
CA PRO A 1027 38.99 7.06 -37.98
C PRO A 1027 38.42 6.89 -39.39
N ASP A 1028 38.21 8.00 -40.11
CA ASP A 1028 37.73 7.98 -41.49
C ASP A 1028 38.65 7.12 -42.39
N GLY A 1029 38.05 6.14 -43.08
CA GLY A 1029 38.76 5.20 -43.96
C GLY A 1029 39.41 4.00 -43.26
N ALA A 1030 39.28 3.86 -41.93
CA ALA A 1030 39.73 2.68 -41.21
C ALA A 1030 38.82 1.45 -41.46
N VAL A 1031 39.41 0.25 -41.52
CA VAL A 1031 38.66 -1.01 -41.63
C VAL A 1031 38.64 -1.68 -40.27
N ALA A 1032 37.60 -1.41 -39.49
CA ALA A 1032 37.40 -2.03 -38.19
C ALA A 1032 36.98 -3.50 -38.36
N THR A 1033 37.72 -4.41 -37.71
CA THR A 1033 37.40 -5.85 -37.69
C THR A 1033 37.33 -6.35 -36.25
N PRO A 1034 36.59 -7.44 -35.95
CA PRO A 1034 36.58 -8.02 -34.61
C PRO A 1034 37.99 -8.33 -34.09
N MET A 1035 38.89 -8.77 -34.98
CA MET A 1035 40.27 -9.07 -34.65
C MET A 1035 41.05 -7.83 -34.20
N THR A 1036 40.92 -6.71 -34.91
CA THR A 1036 41.61 -5.46 -34.50
C THR A 1036 41.07 -4.91 -33.19
N ALA A 1037 39.78 -5.09 -32.91
CA ALA A 1037 39.17 -4.71 -31.64
C ALA A 1037 39.69 -5.57 -30.47
N ASP A 1038 39.78 -6.90 -30.65
CA ASP A 1038 40.37 -7.81 -29.66
C ASP A 1038 41.81 -7.46 -29.31
N ILE A 1039 42.61 -7.06 -30.31
CA ILE A 1039 44.00 -6.67 -30.08
C ILE A 1039 44.10 -5.43 -29.18
N TYR A 1040 43.19 -4.48 -29.34
CA TYR A 1040 43.12 -3.31 -28.46
C TYR A 1040 42.72 -3.73 -27.04
N SER A 1041 41.67 -4.54 -26.90
CA SER A 1041 41.24 -5.06 -25.59
C SER A 1041 42.34 -5.88 -24.92
N PHE A 1042 43.14 -6.62 -25.70
CA PHE A 1042 44.31 -7.33 -25.22
C PHE A 1042 45.37 -6.37 -24.71
N GLY A 1043 45.58 -5.22 -25.34
CA GLY A 1043 46.49 -4.18 -24.84
C GLY A 1043 46.08 -3.66 -23.45
N CYS A 1044 44.78 -3.41 -23.25
CA CYS A 1044 44.23 -3.01 -21.96
C CYS A 1044 44.41 -4.12 -20.90
N LEU A 1045 44.01 -5.35 -21.24
CA LEU A 1045 44.16 -6.51 -20.36
C LEU A 1045 45.62 -6.82 -20.03
N ALA A 1046 46.52 -6.72 -21.02
CA ALA A 1046 47.93 -6.98 -20.84
C ALA A 1046 48.55 -5.99 -19.86
N TYR A 1047 48.23 -4.70 -20.00
CA TYR A 1047 48.65 -3.70 -19.03
C TYR A 1047 48.21 -4.04 -17.60
N GLU A 1048 46.97 -4.50 -17.44
CA GLU A 1048 46.43 -4.87 -16.12
C GLU A 1048 47.10 -6.12 -15.53
N ILE A 1049 47.32 -7.17 -16.34
CA ILE A 1049 48.06 -8.36 -15.89
C ILE A 1049 49.50 -7.98 -15.51
N LEU A 1050 50.14 -7.08 -16.25
CA LEU A 1050 51.53 -6.67 -16.02
C LEU A 1050 51.69 -5.75 -14.80
N SER A 1051 50.72 -4.89 -14.52
CA SER A 1051 50.81 -3.83 -13.51
C SER A 1051 49.96 -4.06 -12.27
N GLY A 1052 49.01 -5.01 -12.31
CA GLY A 1052 47.99 -5.17 -11.29
C GLY A 1052 46.92 -4.06 -11.27
N ASN A 1053 46.96 -3.11 -12.21
CA ASN A 1053 46.11 -1.93 -12.23
C ASN A 1053 45.47 -1.74 -13.61
N MET A 1054 44.21 -1.28 -13.66
CA MET A 1054 43.56 -0.97 -14.93
C MET A 1054 44.28 0.15 -15.69
N LEU A 1055 44.28 0.05 -17.03
CA LEU A 1055 44.92 1.05 -17.89
C LEU A 1055 44.22 2.42 -17.81
N PHE A 1056 42.89 2.41 -17.80
CA PHE A 1056 42.05 3.60 -17.72
C PHE A 1056 41.18 3.55 -16.46
N ASP A 1057 40.83 4.72 -15.93
CA ASP A 1057 39.98 4.89 -14.75
C ASP A 1057 39.01 6.06 -15.00
N ALA A 1058 37.73 5.89 -14.66
CA ALA A 1058 36.69 6.88 -14.87
C ALA A 1058 35.47 6.62 -13.96
N SER A 1059 34.73 7.69 -13.62
CA SER A 1059 33.59 7.64 -12.68
C SER A 1059 32.29 7.03 -13.22
N SER A 1060 32.23 6.70 -14.51
CA SER A 1060 31.06 6.07 -15.15
C SER A 1060 31.44 5.42 -16.48
N ASP A 1061 30.62 4.49 -16.98
CA ASP A 1061 30.82 3.84 -18.28
C ASP A 1061 30.89 4.84 -19.45
N ALA A 1062 30.07 5.89 -19.44
CA ALA A 1062 30.10 6.93 -20.47
C ALA A 1062 31.40 7.75 -20.44
N ALA A 1063 31.91 8.04 -19.24
CA ALA A 1063 33.20 8.69 -19.08
C ALA A 1063 34.34 7.76 -19.53
N MET A 1064 34.26 6.46 -19.21
CA MET A 1064 35.23 5.46 -19.64
C MET A 1064 35.30 5.35 -21.17
N ILE A 1065 34.14 5.25 -21.84
CA ILE A 1065 34.06 5.25 -23.31
C ILE A 1065 34.70 6.52 -23.90
N THR A 1066 34.45 7.68 -23.28
CA THR A 1066 35.07 8.94 -23.72
C THR A 1066 36.59 8.90 -23.63
N VAL A 1067 37.15 8.30 -22.57
CA VAL A 1067 38.60 8.12 -22.42
C VAL A 1067 39.17 7.24 -23.53
N HIS A 1068 38.49 6.12 -23.84
CA HIS A 1068 38.89 5.24 -24.95
C HIS A 1068 38.83 5.95 -26.31
N VAL A 1069 37.78 6.71 -26.58
CA VAL A 1069 37.59 7.42 -27.86
C VAL A 1069 38.56 8.59 -28.04
N SER A 1070 39.00 9.23 -26.95
CA SER A 1070 39.76 10.49 -27.02
C SER A 1070 41.29 10.33 -27.00
N HIS A 1071 41.83 9.16 -26.62
CA HIS A 1071 43.28 9.00 -26.51
C HIS A 1071 43.96 8.71 -27.88
N ASP A 1072 45.18 9.21 -28.06
CA ASP A 1072 45.97 9.14 -29.30
C ASP A 1072 46.68 7.78 -29.53
N GLY A 1073 46.29 6.75 -28.80
CA GLY A 1073 47.00 5.47 -28.73
C GLY A 1073 48.19 5.41 -27.76
N LEU A 1074 48.63 6.53 -27.17
CA LEU A 1074 49.71 6.60 -26.18
C LEU A 1074 49.22 7.22 -24.85
N PRO A 1075 48.34 6.53 -24.11
CA PRO A 1075 47.83 7.04 -22.85
C PRO A 1075 48.98 7.28 -21.84
N GLN A 1076 48.79 8.21 -20.91
CA GLN A 1076 49.86 8.69 -20.02
C GLN A 1076 50.58 7.56 -19.28
N LYS A 1077 49.84 6.53 -18.82
CA LYS A 1077 50.40 5.36 -18.15
C LYS A 1077 51.36 4.55 -19.04
N ILE A 1078 51.07 4.43 -20.34
CA ILE A 1078 51.95 3.78 -21.32
C ILE A 1078 53.10 4.71 -21.68
N ARG A 1079 52.85 6.00 -21.89
CA ARG A 1079 53.88 6.99 -22.25
C ARG A 1079 55.05 6.99 -21.26
N ARG A 1080 54.77 6.83 -19.96
CA ARG A 1080 55.79 6.73 -18.89
C ARG A 1080 56.76 5.56 -19.06
N ILE A 1081 56.33 4.46 -19.69
CA ILE A 1081 57.14 3.25 -19.90
C ILE A 1081 57.66 3.11 -21.34
N THR A 1082 57.45 4.12 -22.21
CA THR A 1082 57.99 4.13 -23.59
C THR A 1082 59.47 4.54 -23.67
N SER A 1083 60.07 4.95 -22.55
CA SER A 1083 61.49 5.32 -22.44
C SER A 1083 62.16 4.54 -21.28
N GLY A 1084 63.46 4.30 -21.39
CA GLY A 1084 64.24 3.62 -20.32
C GLY A 1084 64.17 2.10 -20.38
N ARG A 1085 64.35 1.43 -19.24
CA ARG A 1085 64.50 -0.04 -19.12
C ARG A 1085 63.30 -0.83 -19.65
N LEU A 1086 62.09 -0.24 -19.63
CA LEU A 1086 60.85 -0.87 -20.08
C LEU A 1086 60.39 -0.42 -21.47
N ALA A 1087 61.23 0.29 -22.24
CA ALA A 1087 60.84 0.84 -23.55
C ALA A 1087 60.28 -0.22 -24.52
N SER A 1088 60.86 -1.43 -24.52
CA SER A 1088 60.37 -2.58 -25.30
C SER A 1088 58.93 -2.98 -24.93
N LEU A 1089 58.57 -2.89 -23.64
CA LEU A 1089 57.22 -3.18 -23.12
C LEU A 1089 56.23 -2.07 -23.48
N GLY A 1090 56.65 -0.81 -23.33
CA GLY A 1090 55.84 0.34 -23.74
C GLY A 1090 55.52 0.28 -25.25
N MET A 1091 56.49 -0.11 -26.07
CA MET A 1091 56.28 -0.30 -27.51
C MET A 1091 55.35 -1.47 -27.82
N PHE A 1092 55.44 -2.58 -27.09
CA PHE A 1092 54.53 -3.72 -27.22
C PHE A 1092 53.07 -3.32 -26.94
N LEU A 1093 52.81 -2.61 -25.83
CA LEU A 1093 51.46 -2.14 -25.50
C LEU A 1093 50.96 -1.06 -26.49
N PHE A 1094 51.86 -0.22 -26.99
CA PHE A 1094 51.52 0.78 -28.01
C PHE A 1094 51.09 0.14 -29.35
N GLN A 1095 51.68 -0.99 -29.73
CA GLN A 1095 51.26 -1.74 -30.93
C GLN A 1095 49.83 -2.26 -30.83
N CYS A 1096 49.34 -2.53 -29.61
CA CYS A 1096 47.96 -2.94 -29.35
C CYS A 1096 46.98 -1.76 -29.39
N LEU A 1097 47.38 -0.62 -28.79
CA LEU A 1097 46.51 0.51 -28.50
C LEU A 1097 46.44 1.57 -29.62
N ARG A 1098 46.96 1.28 -30.82
CA ARG A 1098 46.93 2.22 -31.95
C ARG A 1098 45.50 2.72 -32.20
N HIS A 1099 45.35 4.04 -32.35
CA HIS A 1099 44.06 4.68 -32.57
C HIS A 1099 43.41 4.20 -33.89
N ASN A 1100 44.19 4.06 -34.97
CA ASN A 1100 43.73 3.45 -36.21
C ASN A 1100 43.80 1.90 -36.11
N PRO A 1101 42.67 1.18 -36.24
CA PRO A 1101 42.64 -0.29 -36.20
C PRO A 1101 43.58 -0.96 -37.20
N ASN A 1102 43.77 -0.38 -38.40
CA ASN A 1102 44.62 -0.93 -39.45
C ASN A 1102 46.12 -0.96 -39.07
N ASP A 1103 46.53 -0.13 -38.11
CA ASP A 1103 47.92 -0.02 -37.65
C ASP A 1103 48.24 -0.98 -36.49
N ARG A 1104 47.24 -1.70 -35.97
CA ARG A 1104 47.41 -2.65 -34.87
C ARG A 1104 48.06 -3.94 -35.39
N THR A 1105 48.99 -4.48 -34.60
CA THR A 1105 49.69 -5.73 -34.95
C THR A 1105 48.76 -6.92 -34.74
N SER A 1106 48.85 -7.95 -35.58
CA SER A 1106 48.06 -9.18 -35.41
C SER A 1106 48.46 -9.97 -34.15
N ALA A 1107 47.60 -10.87 -33.68
CA ALA A 1107 47.90 -11.72 -32.52
C ALA A 1107 49.21 -12.51 -32.72
N THR A 1108 49.41 -13.13 -33.90
CA THR A 1108 50.65 -13.80 -34.29
C THR A 1108 51.87 -12.88 -34.21
N GLY A 1109 51.74 -11.64 -34.70
CA GLY A 1109 52.81 -10.65 -34.66
C GLY A 1109 53.16 -10.23 -33.22
N LEU A 1110 52.15 -10.03 -32.38
CA LEU A 1110 52.34 -9.70 -30.96
C LEU A 1110 52.99 -10.83 -30.18
N ARG A 1111 52.68 -12.10 -30.46
CA ARG A 1111 53.38 -13.25 -29.85
C ARG A 1111 54.87 -13.25 -30.19
N ALA A 1112 55.22 -12.96 -31.43
CA ALA A 1112 56.63 -12.85 -31.84
C ALA A 1112 57.35 -11.72 -31.09
N VAL A 1113 56.68 -10.58 -30.89
CA VAL A 1113 57.22 -9.46 -30.10
C VAL A 1113 57.34 -9.84 -28.62
N LEU A 1114 56.31 -10.47 -28.03
CA LEU A 1114 56.30 -10.91 -26.63
C LEU A 1114 57.46 -11.88 -26.34
N ARG A 1115 57.69 -12.87 -27.21
CA ARG A 1115 58.82 -13.81 -27.09
C ARG A 1115 60.18 -13.11 -27.15
N ARG A 1116 60.30 -12.07 -27.96
CA ARG A 1116 61.54 -11.29 -28.08
C ARG A 1116 61.83 -10.48 -26.81
N ILE A 1117 60.81 -9.91 -26.17
CA ILE A 1117 60.95 -9.07 -24.96
C ILE A 1117 60.91 -9.89 -23.65
N ALA A 1118 60.41 -11.14 -23.69
CA ALA A 1118 60.28 -12.00 -22.51
C ALA A 1118 61.58 -12.13 -21.68
N PRO A 1119 62.79 -12.31 -22.25
CA PRO A 1119 64.03 -12.38 -21.47
C PRO A 1119 64.37 -11.07 -20.74
N GLU A 1120 63.93 -9.92 -21.25
CA GLU A 1120 64.08 -8.62 -20.58
C GLU A 1120 63.10 -8.54 -19.39
N LEU A 1121 61.85 -8.95 -19.61
CA LEU A 1121 60.80 -8.91 -18.60
C LEU A 1121 61.05 -9.89 -17.45
N GLN A 1122 61.59 -11.09 -17.73
CA GLN A 1122 61.95 -12.10 -16.72
C GLN A 1122 62.95 -11.60 -15.67
N ARG A 1123 63.65 -10.48 -15.92
CA ARG A 1123 64.57 -9.83 -14.97
C ARG A 1123 63.88 -8.81 -14.07
N CYS A 1124 62.57 -8.60 -14.22
CA CYS A 1124 61.76 -7.71 -13.39
C CYS A 1124 61.06 -8.51 -12.27
N THR A 1125 60.59 -7.78 -11.26
CA THR A 1125 59.63 -8.30 -10.27
C THR A 1125 58.23 -7.88 -10.67
N TRP A 1126 57.23 -8.70 -10.35
CA TRP A 1126 55.83 -8.31 -10.56
C TRP A 1126 55.34 -7.53 -9.33
N PRO A 1127 54.57 -6.43 -9.50
CA PRO A 1127 54.14 -5.82 -10.75
C PRO A 1127 55.27 -5.16 -11.55
N ILE A 1128 55.29 -5.37 -12.87
CA ILE A 1128 56.42 -5.00 -13.74
C ILE A 1128 56.48 -3.48 -14.02
N ILE A 1129 55.38 -2.77 -13.79
CA ILE A 1129 55.19 -1.35 -14.14
C ILE A 1129 55.22 -0.46 -12.88
N GLU A 1130 55.48 -1.03 -11.69
CA GLU A 1130 55.77 -0.28 -10.46
C GLU A 1130 57.30 -0.15 -10.29
N GLU A 1131 57.86 1.05 -10.46
CA GLU A 1131 59.04 1.50 -9.72
C GLU A 1131 58.87 3.01 -9.42
N GLU A 1132 59.37 3.41 -8.25
CA GLU A 1132 59.32 4.74 -7.62
C GLU A 1132 59.61 5.95 -8.53
#